data_AF-A0AA92UXB8-F1
#
_entry.id   AF-A0AA92UXB8-F1
#
_cell.length_a   1.000
_cell.length_b   1.000
_cell.length_c   1.000
_cell.angle_alpha   90.00
_cell.angle_beta   90.00
_cell.angle_gamma   90.00
#
_symmetry.space_group_name_H-M   'P 1'
#
loop_
_entity.id
_entity.type
_entity.pdbx_description
1 polymer ?
#
loop_
_entity_poly.entity_id
_entity_poly.type
_entity_poly.pdbx_seq_one_letter_code
_entity_poly.pdbx_strand_id
1 'polypeptide(L)'
;MKVILKKAVVVVTIGMMAMLQSCSSNDDLDGYTPTNFNVGGKVEKGPFVRGTAIQMQPLDVDLDETGESFTSTITDNEGTFTFGSKLLKSPYVKLSASGYYFNEVTGELSKGTLALNAVANLQNAADVNLNILSHLKYQRVMDLVAKDGKSFKEANNQAQEEVLKTFGLEKYAKTDVNHFSITSGTDEAAALIAVSSLILYNRSEAQITEYLSQLSEEFAEDGNFSETTKLQIRKDMFSLESKLPQIAENIKKRYQEMGKEVAVKNLIYFFDWDGDGTAGNEIAPENHPVSLETNNINVPMEGGSYEVKVNTTVPVYLERPSIPGDDIYDNSTSVLGMKIYETGSGSEPCINYSKELNNNILKVVVKAASFRKEQAVSIPLYDGMGNVVARLNLTQQANPNAEIIVPRLGSDGISCVSEFMKSLANAVTLEAQMNYRYTKIINDPSFVAPIRSSESNIHNCYINSYQALNMIARLYRADAMYRAVYSPYLNVYRDMCYYQMLIWWGGVVVVPNAGFESYADPSRTSESSILQMLEEELVEAIRNLDEKKCVAFATNANDALFVSKDVARILLAKVYMYQQKWAAASNLLQKVVDKSIYPIEKVPTKYTSENKDLILALMVGNESRASRVYVDGSPEDVVPIMTTTDVKLLYAECEIHLGNNAKASKYISEVDNVNGISGTSVSVEGINQLRKSLKLQDYFAFLKRNGLAIKELGLEKYQLLLPIPQNEINMNPNMTQNPGY
;
A
#
# COMPACT_ATOMS: atom_id res chain seq x y z
N MET A 1 -6.44 41.55 -58.88
CA MET A 1 -7.81 41.19 -59.35
C MET A 1 -8.54 40.65 -58.14
N LYS A 2 -9.30 41.39 -57.31
CA LYS A 2 -10.42 42.34 -57.54
C LYS A 2 -11.62 41.69 -58.23
N VAL A 3 -12.63 41.30 -57.44
CA VAL A 3 -14.08 41.58 -57.55
C VAL A 3 -14.65 41.38 -56.13
N ILE A 4 -14.67 42.33 -55.20
CA ILE A 4 -15.66 43.40 -54.92
C ILE A 4 -17.09 43.14 -55.43
N LEU A 5 -18.04 42.95 -54.51
CA LEU A 5 -19.32 43.67 -54.54
C LEU A 5 -19.77 44.03 -53.11
N LYS A 6 -20.04 45.33 -52.92
CA LYS A 6 -20.57 45.99 -51.72
C LYS A 6 -22.03 46.41 -52.00
N LYS A 7 -22.73 46.75 -50.90
CA LYS A 7 -23.92 47.63 -50.74
C LYS A 7 -25.25 46.89 -50.62
N ALA A 8 -26.24 47.32 -49.84
CA ALA A 8 -26.35 48.31 -48.76
C ALA A 8 -27.76 48.16 -48.14
N VAL A 9 -27.87 48.60 -46.88
CA VAL A 9 -29.08 48.78 -46.06
C VAL A 9 -30.05 49.80 -46.69
N VAL A 10 -31.37 49.54 -46.65
CA VAL A 10 -32.45 50.53 -46.44
C VAL A 10 -33.66 49.86 -45.77
N VAL A 11 -34.16 50.53 -44.73
CA VAL A 11 -35.36 50.29 -43.90
C VAL A 11 -36.64 50.65 -44.66
N VAL A 12 -37.71 49.85 -44.53
CA VAL A 12 -39.10 50.33 -44.61
C VAL A 12 -39.98 49.56 -43.61
N THR A 13 -40.45 50.27 -42.60
CA THR A 13 -41.63 49.96 -41.77
C THR A 13 -42.90 50.11 -42.61
N ILE A 14 -43.87 49.20 -42.46
CA ILE A 14 -45.32 49.44 -42.42
C ILE A 14 -45.98 48.15 -41.92
N GLY A 15 -46.80 48.28 -40.88
CA GLY A 15 -47.51 47.16 -40.26
C GLY A 15 -48.66 46.65 -41.11
N MET A 16 -49.06 45.41 -40.85
CA MET A 16 -50.43 44.99 -41.04
C MET A 16 -50.76 43.88 -40.04
N MET A 17 -51.74 44.22 -39.22
CA MET A 17 -52.41 43.40 -38.23
C MET A 17 -53.08 42.21 -38.92
N ALA A 18 -52.71 41.00 -38.55
CA ALA A 18 -53.45 39.78 -38.92
C ALA A 18 -53.53 38.90 -37.67
N MET A 19 -54.77 38.66 -37.26
CA MET A 19 -55.15 37.88 -36.08
C MET A 19 -54.56 36.47 -36.16
N LEU A 20 -53.83 36.08 -35.11
CA LEU A 20 -53.59 34.68 -34.79
C LEU A 20 -54.59 34.29 -33.70
N GLN A 21 -55.62 33.55 -34.08
CA GLN A 21 -56.22 32.58 -33.19
C GLN A 21 -55.29 31.36 -33.16
N SER A 22 -54.53 31.24 -32.09
CA SER A 22 -53.98 29.97 -31.64
C SER A 22 -54.37 29.86 -30.18
N CYS A 23 -55.14 28.83 -29.86
CA CYS A 23 -55.67 28.55 -28.54
C CYS A 23 -54.56 28.57 -27.49
N SER A 24 -54.41 29.71 -26.80
CA SER A 24 -53.98 29.70 -25.42
C SER A 24 -55.20 29.28 -24.60
N SER A 25 -55.14 28.09 -24.01
CA SER A 25 -55.79 27.91 -22.73
C SER A 25 -54.98 28.75 -21.75
N ASN A 26 -55.27 30.05 -21.74
CA ASN A 26 -55.00 30.88 -20.59
C ASN A 26 -55.73 30.23 -19.42
N ASP A 27 -55.01 29.63 -18.48
CA ASP A 27 -55.49 29.60 -17.12
C ASP A 27 -55.23 30.99 -16.53
N ASP A 28 -55.98 31.96 -17.07
CA ASP A 28 -56.33 33.19 -16.35
C ASP A 28 -57.01 32.77 -15.03
N LEU A 29 -56.95 33.62 -14.02
CA LEU A 29 -57.45 33.43 -12.63
C LEU A 29 -58.95 33.08 -12.44
N ASP A 30 -59.63 32.50 -13.43
CA ASP A 30 -61.03 32.06 -13.39
C ASP A 30 -61.13 30.52 -13.46
N GLY A 31 -60.67 29.78 -12.44
CA GLY A 31 -60.69 28.32 -12.54
C GLY A 31 -60.59 27.46 -11.27
N TYR A 32 -60.01 27.94 -10.18
CA TYR A 32 -60.02 27.18 -8.93
C TYR A 32 -61.10 27.70 -7.98
N THR A 33 -62.19 26.94 -7.89
CA THR A 33 -63.08 27.07 -6.74
C THR A 33 -62.30 26.76 -5.48
N PRO A 34 -62.30 27.62 -4.45
CA PRO A 34 -61.65 27.34 -3.18
C PRO A 34 -62.01 25.94 -2.70
N THR A 35 -60.99 25.09 -2.52
CA THR A 35 -61.16 23.66 -2.24
C THR A 35 -60.53 23.31 -0.90
N ASN A 36 -61.17 22.41 -0.16
CA ASN A 36 -60.64 21.92 1.10
C ASN A 36 -59.58 20.84 0.84
N PHE A 37 -58.36 21.08 1.31
CA PHE A 37 -57.28 20.10 1.30
C PHE A 37 -56.90 19.72 2.74
N ASN A 38 -56.74 18.43 2.99
CA ASN A 38 -56.08 17.97 4.22
C ASN A 38 -54.58 18.11 4.02
N VAL A 39 -53.92 18.82 4.94
CA VAL A 39 -52.47 18.98 4.88
C VAL A 39 -51.85 18.35 6.12
N GLY A 40 -51.02 17.34 5.89
CA GLY A 40 -50.28 16.62 6.91
C GLY A 40 -49.05 15.97 6.28
N GLY A 41 -48.23 15.36 7.12
CA GLY A 41 -47.02 14.67 6.71
C GLY A 41 -46.03 14.62 7.85
N LYS A 42 -44.76 14.42 7.51
CA LYS A 42 -43.68 14.29 8.48
C LYS A 42 -42.46 15.11 8.12
N VAL A 43 -41.70 15.55 9.12
CA VAL A 43 -40.38 16.18 8.91
C VAL A 43 -39.31 15.15 9.20
N GLU A 44 -38.76 14.54 8.13
CA GLU A 44 -38.00 13.29 8.18
C GLU A 44 -36.64 13.42 7.47
N LYS A 45 -35.59 13.65 8.26
CA LYS A 45 -34.18 13.47 7.88
C LYS A 45 -33.40 12.88 9.07
N GLY A 46 -34.08 12.00 9.80
CA GLY A 46 -34.10 11.92 11.26
C GLY A 46 -35.30 12.72 11.80
N PRO A 47 -36.16 12.15 12.67
CA PRO A 47 -37.38 12.83 13.05
C PRO A 47 -37.06 14.13 13.80
N PHE A 48 -37.68 15.22 13.37
CA PHE A 48 -37.62 16.48 14.11
C PHE A 48 -38.31 16.31 15.46
N VAL A 49 -37.78 16.99 16.48
CA VAL A 49 -38.23 16.83 17.87
C VAL A 49 -39.65 17.38 18.02
N ARG A 50 -40.47 16.66 18.81
CA ARG A 50 -41.81 17.07 19.22
C ARG A 50 -41.84 18.52 19.72
N GLY A 51 -42.83 19.28 19.27
CA GLY A 51 -42.97 20.70 19.60
C GLY A 51 -42.26 21.66 18.65
N THR A 52 -41.53 21.15 17.64
CA THR A 52 -41.00 21.99 16.56
C THR A 52 -42.16 22.65 15.79
N ALA A 53 -42.04 23.96 15.54
CA ALA A 53 -43.01 24.70 14.75
C ALA A 53 -42.87 24.37 13.26
N ILE A 54 -44.01 24.18 12.60
CA ILE A 54 -44.10 24.07 11.14
C ILE A 54 -45.04 25.14 10.62
N GLN A 55 -44.64 25.78 9.54
CA GLN A 55 -45.38 26.82 8.84
C GLN A 55 -45.80 26.31 7.46
N MET A 56 -47.04 26.62 7.09
CA MET A 56 -47.57 26.40 5.75
C MET A 56 -48.00 27.73 5.16
N GLN A 57 -47.45 28.08 4.01
CA GLN A 57 -47.81 29.25 3.22
C GLN A 57 -48.52 28.77 1.93
N PRO A 58 -49.80 29.10 1.72
CA PRO A 58 -50.46 28.85 0.45
C PRO A 58 -49.89 29.73 -0.65
N LEU A 59 -49.70 29.13 -1.83
CA LEU A 59 -49.15 29.79 -3.01
C LEU A 59 -50.23 29.94 -4.07
N ASP A 60 -50.03 30.81 -5.06
CA ASP A 60 -50.86 30.85 -6.26
C ASP A 60 -50.29 29.96 -7.38
N VAL A 61 -50.79 30.13 -8.61
CA VAL A 61 -50.39 29.33 -9.78
C VAL A 61 -48.96 29.62 -10.25
N ASP A 62 -48.47 30.83 -9.99
CA ASP A 62 -47.11 31.28 -10.30
C ASP A 62 -46.14 30.98 -9.14
N LEU A 63 -46.66 30.30 -8.09
CA LEU A 63 -45.99 29.97 -6.83
C LEU A 63 -45.63 31.17 -5.96
N ASP A 64 -46.32 32.30 -6.14
CA ASP A 64 -46.19 33.47 -5.28
C ASP A 64 -46.99 33.30 -3.98
N GLU A 65 -46.47 33.84 -2.88
CA GLU A 65 -47.10 33.74 -1.57
C GLU A 65 -48.40 34.57 -1.52
N THR A 66 -49.52 33.92 -1.17
CA THR A 66 -50.84 34.57 -1.12
C THR A 66 -51.06 35.51 0.07
N GLY A 67 -50.07 35.62 0.96
CA GLY A 67 -50.12 36.39 2.21
C GLY A 67 -50.79 35.68 3.39
N GLU A 68 -51.42 34.52 3.16
CA GLU A 68 -51.92 33.65 4.23
C GLU A 68 -50.80 32.79 4.81
N SER A 69 -50.84 32.51 6.10
CA SER A 69 -49.87 31.63 6.77
C SER A 69 -50.54 30.86 7.90
N PHE A 70 -50.31 29.56 7.93
CA PHE A 70 -50.78 28.66 8.98
C PHE A 70 -49.59 28.11 9.74
N THR A 71 -49.74 27.97 11.06
CA THR A 71 -48.73 27.35 11.92
C THR A 71 -49.30 26.13 12.63
N SER A 72 -48.48 25.10 12.79
CA SER A 72 -48.76 23.90 13.57
C SER A 72 -47.49 23.48 14.30
N THR A 73 -47.55 22.38 15.04
CA THR A 73 -46.40 21.81 15.73
C THR A 73 -46.30 20.32 15.47
N ILE A 74 -45.07 19.80 15.51
CA ILE A 74 -44.83 18.36 15.46
C ILE A 74 -45.41 17.70 16.71
N THR A 75 -46.25 16.69 16.49
CA THR A 75 -47.12 16.11 17.51
C THR A 75 -46.54 14.88 18.21
N ASP A 76 -45.60 14.20 17.56
CA ASP A 76 -44.96 12.97 18.04
C ASP A 76 -43.42 13.02 17.88
N ASN A 77 -42.76 11.93 18.25
CA ASN A 77 -41.30 11.80 18.11
C ASN A 77 -40.87 11.31 16.71
N GLU A 78 -41.81 11.17 15.77
CA GLU A 78 -41.58 10.74 14.37
C GLU A 78 -41.55 11.91 13.40
N GLY A 79 -41.82 13.13 13.88
CA GLY A 79 -41.87 14.31 13.05
C GLY A 79 -43.24 14.59 12.45
N THR A 80 -44.31 13.90 12.90
CA THR A 80 -45.65 14.03 12.31
C THR A 80 -46.31 15.37 12.63
N PHE A 81 -46.85 16.02 11.60
CA PHE A 81 -47.63 17.24 11.70
C PHE A 81 -48.94 17.15 10.93
N THR A 82 -49.89 18.00 11.31
CA THR A 82 -51.12 18.22 10.53
C THR A 82 -51.62 19.65 10.71
N PHE A 83 -52.18 20.21 9.65
CA PHE A 83 -52.95 21.45 9.64
C PHE A 83 -54.46 21.18 9.55
N GLY A 84 -54.86 19.91 9.43
CA GLY A 84 -56.23 19.49 9.14
C GLY A 84 -56.70 19.95 7.75
N SER A 85 -58.02 20.02 7.58
CA SER A 85 -58.65 20.53 6.35
C SER A 85 -58.54 22.06 6.29
N LYS A 86 -57.94 22.58 5.22
CA LYS A 86 -57.82 24.02 4.92
C LYS A 86 -58.43 24.33 3.57
N LEU A 87 -59.21 25.42 3.51
CA LEU A 87 -59.78 25.94 2.28
C LEU A 87 -58.73 26.79 1.56
N LEU A 88 -58.23 26.33 0.42
CA LEU A 88 -57.16 26.99 -0.33
C LEU A 88 -57.64 27.41 -1.72
N LYS A 89 -57.12 28.53 -2.22
CA LYS A 89 -57.43 29.08 -3.55
C LYS A 89 -56.65 28.40 -4.67
N SER A 90 -55.53 27.76 -4.35
CA SER A 90 -54.76 26.90 -5.24
C SER A 90 -54.34 25.64 -4.44
N PRO A 91 -53.93 24.56 -5.11
CA PRO A 91 -53.44 23.37 -4.43
C PRO A 91 -51.96 23.45 -4.01
N TYR A 92 -51.28 24.58 -4.25
CA TYR A 92 -49.85 24.71 -4.03
C TYR A 92 -49.55 25.29 -2.65
N VAL A 93 -48.60 24.67 -1.95
CA VAL A 93 -48.15 25.12 -0.63
C VAL A 93 -46.64 25.06 -0.51
N LYS A 94 -46.08 26.03 0.22
CA LYS A 94 -44.72 25.99 0.75
C LYS A 94 -44.78 25.62 2.23
N LEU A 95 -44.01 24.61 2.61
CA LEU A 95 -43.86 24.16 3.99
C LEU A 95 -42.47 24.51 4.49
N SER A 96 -42.40 25.02 5.72
CA SER A 96 -41.14 25.38 6.38
C SER A 96 -41.15 24.86 7.82
N ALA A 97 -40.12 24.12 8.21
CA ALA A 97 -39.94 23.63 9.57
C ALA A 97 -38.55 24.00 10.08
N SER A 98 -38.44 24.46 11.32
CA SER A 98 -37.16 24.79 11.94
C SER A 98 -37.11 24.29 13.38
N GLY A 99 -36.20 23.36 13.67
CA GLY A 99 -36.08 22.79 15.01
C GLY A 99 -34.94 21.80 15.17
N TYR A 100 -34.87 21.22 16.37
CA TYR A 100 -33.91 20.15 16.70
C TYR A 100 -34.31 18.85 16.01
N TYR A 101 -33.34 18.01 15.70
CA TYR A 101 -33.54 16.78 14.94
C TYR A 101 -32.70 15.64 15.48
N PHE A 102 -33.09 14.40 15.20
CA PHE A 102 -32.22 13.24 15.41
C PHE A 102 -31.13 13.18 14.33
N ASN A 103 -29.87 13.14 14.72
CA ASN A 103 -28.74 13.02 13.80
C ASN A 103 -28.34 11.54 13.69
N GLU A 104 -28.59 10.94 12.53
CA GLU A 104 -28.31 9.54 12.23
C GLU A 104 -26.81 9.20 12.19
N VAL A 105 -25.96 10.19 11.92
CA VAL A 105 -24.49 10.02 11.92
C VAL A 105 -23.96 9.88 13.35
N THR A 106 -24.44 10.71 14.29
CA THR A 106 -23.98 10.66 15.69
C THR A 106 -24.81 9.72 16.56
N GLY A 107 -26.05 9.42 16.18
CA GLY A 107 -27.01 8.68 16.99
C GLY A 107 -27.63 9.48 18.14
N GLU A 108 -27.51 10.81 18.12
CA GLU A 108 -27.96 11.71 19.18
C GLU A 108 -28.92 12.79 18.65
N LEU A 109 -29.64 13.48 19.55
CA LEU A 109 -30.36 14.71 19.19
C LEU A 109 -29.36 15.84 18.91
N SER A 110 -29.66 16.67 17.91
CA SER A 110 -28.83 17.78 17.50
C SER A 110 -28.67 18.82 18.62
N LYS A 111 -27.53 19.52 18.65
CA LYS A 111 -27.27 20.62 19.59
C LYS A 111 -27.74 21.98 19.05
N GLY A 112 -28.01 22.03 17.75
CA GLY A 112 -28.57 23.18 17.04
C GLY A 112 -29.83 22.82 16.26
N THR A 113 -30.55 23.83 15.81
CA THR A 113 -31.73 23.68 14.96
C THR A 113 -31.35 23.66 13.49
N LEU A 114 -32.13 22.97 12.67
CA LEU A 114 -32.03 23.02 11.21
C LEU A 114 -33.36 23.45 10.61
N ALA A 115 -33.31 24.28 9.56
CA ALA A 115 -34.46 24.68 8.79
C ALA A 115 -34.56 23.85 7.50
N LEU A 116 -35.75 23.33 7.20
CA LEU A 116 -36.06 22.65 5.94
C LEU A 116 -37.27 23.30 5.28
N ASN A 117 -37.29 23.24 3.95
CA ASN A 117 -38.35 23.78 3.11
C ASN A 117 -38.79 22.72 2.10
N ALA A 118 -40.05 22.79 1.66
CA ALA A 118 -40.57 22.00 0.55
C ALA A 118 -41.69 22.77 -0.16
N VAL A 119 -41.86 22.51 -1.45
CA VAL A 119 -43.06 22.94 -2.20
C VAL A 119 -43.81 21.69 -2.65
N ALA A 120 -45.13 21.72 -2.57
CA ALA A 120 -45.97 20.59 -2.94
C ALA A 120 -47.28 21.01 -3.63
N ASN A 121 -47.82 20.10 -4.45
CA ASN A 121 -49.17 20.16 -4.99
C ASN A 121 -50.05 19.15 -4.25
N LEU A 122 -51.05 19.65 -3.52
CA LEU A 122 -51.94 18.87 -2.65
C LEU A 122 -53.01 18.06 -3.40
N GLN A 123 -53.19 18.23 -4.71
CA GLN A 123 -54.15 17.41 -5.48
C GLN A 123 -53.74 15.95 -5.60
N ASN A 124 -52.43 15.70 -5.55
CA ASN A 124 -51.84 14.39 -5.81
C ASN A 124 -51.24 13.75 -4.55
N ALA A 125 -51.39 14.39 -3.37
CA ALA A 125 -50.70 14.01 -2.15
C ALA A 125 -51.64 14.00 -0.94
N ALA A 126 -51.75 12.85 -0.26
CA ALA A 126 -52.43 12.76 1.04
C ALA A 126 -51.53 13.26 2.19
N ASP A 127 -50.21 13.09 2.04
CA ASP A 127 -49.18 13.51 3.00
C ASP A 127 -47.96 14.10 2.27
N VAL A 128 -47.39 15.18 2.79
CA VAL A 128 -46.21 15.89 2.25
C VAL A 128 -45.09 15.88 3.29
N ASN A 129 -44.02 15.15 3.02
CA ASN A 129 -42.86 15.08 3.90
C ASN A 129 -41.84 16.17 3.57
N LEU A 130 -41.23 16.74 4.61
CA LEU A 130 -40.06 17.62 4.50
C LEU A 130 -38.81 16.80 4.80
N ASN A 131 -37.86 16.79 3.87
CA ASN A 131 -36.59 16.12 4.04
C ASN A 131 -35.47 16.89 3.32
N ILE A 132 -34.25 16.34 3.36
CA ILE A 132 -33.08 16.98 2.75
C ILE A 132 -33.24 17.14 1.23
N LEU A 133 -33.78 16.14 0.53
CA LEU A 133 -33.98 16.20 -0.93
C LEU A 133 -35.07 17.20 -1.32
N SER A 134 -36.17 17.27 -0.57
CA SER A 134 -37.21 18.28 -0.79
C SER A 134 -36.66 19.69 -0.59
N HIS A 135 -35.77 19.86 0.39
CA HIS A 135 -35.09 21.14 0.66
C HIS A 135 -34.08 21.53 -0.42
N LEU A 136 -33.34 20.57 -0.97
CA LEU A 136 -32.41 20.89 -2.07
C LEU A 136 -33.18 21.32 -3.34
N LYS A 137 -34.32 20.67 -3.65
CA LYS A 137 -35.06 20.97 -4.89
C LYS A 137 -36.04 22.14 -4.82
N TYR A 138 -36.47 22.59 -3.64
CA TYR A 138 -37.62 23.51 -3.54
C TYR A 138 -37.41 24.81 -4.33
N GLN A 139 -36.22 25.42 -4.22
CA GLN A 139 -35.94 26.70 -4.89
C GLN A 139 -35.83 26.53 -6.41
N ARG A 140 -35.25 25.40 -6.85
CA ARG A 140 -35.21 25.03 -8.26
C ARG A 140 -36.61 24.92 -8.87
N VAL A 141 -37.56 24.33 -8.14
CA VAL A 141 -38.96 24.25 -8.59
C VAL A 141 -39.59 25.64 -8.71
N MET A 142 -39.41 26.51 -7.71
CA MET A 142 -39.92 27.89 -7.76
C MET A 142 -39.36 28.66 -8.96
N ASP A 143 -38.05 28.56 -9.18
CA ASP A 143 -37.35 29.27 -10.26
C ASP A 143 -37.80 28.78 -11.64
N LEU A 144 -37.99 27.48 -11.84
CA LEU A 144 -38.49 26.90 -13.10
C LEU A 144 -39.93 27.34 -13.41
N VAL A 145 -40.78 27.57 -12.41
CA VAL A 145 -42.13 28.11 -12.63
C VAL A 145 -42.05 29.61 -12.93
N ALA A 146 -41.40 30.38 -12.05
CA ALA A 146 -41.41 31.84 -12.12
C ALA A 146 -40.58 32.42 -13.27
N LYS A 147 -39.43 31.81 -13.60
CA LYS A 147 -38.48 32.33 -14.61
C LYS A 147 -38.65 31.65 -15.97
N ASP A 148 -38.90 30.34 -15.97
CA ASP A 148 -38.97 29.54 -17.20
C ASP A 148 -40.42 29.28 -17.67
N GLY A 149 -41.43 29.68 -16.87
CA GLY A 149 -42.85 29.56 -17.21
C GLY A 149 -43.35 28.11 -17.26
N LYS A 150 -42.67 27.17 -16.60
CA LYS A 150 -43.07 25.76 -16.57
C LYS A 150 -44.27 25.56 -15.65
N SER A 151 -45.10 24.55 -15.94
CA SER A 151 -46.10 24.12 -14.96
C SER A 151 -45.40 23.52 -13.72
N PHE A 152 -46.03 23.59 -12.55
CA PHE A 152 -45.51 22.97 -11.32
C PHE A 152 -45.10 21.50 -11.53
N LYS A 153 -45.90 20.74 -12.29
CA LYS A 153 -45.63 19.32 -12.56
C LYS A 153 -44.34 19.12 -13.36
N GLU A 154 -44.14 19.92 -14.42
CA GLU A 154 -42.93 19.87 -15.24
C GLU A 154 -41.70 20.32 -14.44
N ALA A 155 -41.81 21.43 -13.71
CA ALA A 155 -40.76 21.97 -12.86
C ALA A 155 -40.34 20.96 -11.77
N ASN A 156 -41.32 20.35 -11.08
CA ASN A 156 -41.06 19.38 -10.02
C ASN A 156 -40.42 18.09 -10.55
N ASN A 157 -40.89 17.59 -11.70
CA ASN A 157 -40.30 16.40 -12.33
C ASN A 157 -38.84 16.65 -12.73
N GLN A 158 -38.56 17.78 -13.38
CA GLN A 158 -37.19 18.13 -13.76
C GLN A 158 -36.28 18.30 -12.55
N ALA A 159 -36.67 19.13 -11.57
CA ALA A 159 -35.85 19.39 -10.39
C ALA A 159 -35.59 18.11 -9.58
N GLN A 160 -36.54 17.17 -9.58
CA GLN A 160 -36.38 15.87 -8.93
C GLN A 160 -35.42 14.94 -9.66
N GLU A 161 -35.52 14.84 -10.99
CA GLU A 161 -34.57 14.07 -11.79
C GLU A 161 -33.16 14.66 -11.64
N GLU A 162 -33.03 15.98 -11.72
CA GLU A 162 -31.77 16.72 -11.51
C GLU A 162 -31.17 16.42 -10.12
N VAL A 163 -31.93 16.58 -9.02
CA VAL A 163 -31.39 16.43 -7.66
C VAL A 163 -30.99 14.98 -7.34
N LEU A 164 -31.70 13.98 -7.86
CA LEU A 164 -31.33 12.59 -7.65
C LEU A 164 -30.14 12.20 -8.53
N LYS A 165 -30.06 12.76 -9.74
CA LYS A 165 -28.94 12.53 -10.65
C LYS A 165 -27.61 13.05 -10.13
N THR A 166 -27.59 14.18 -9.41
CA THR A 166 -26.33 14.70 -8.81
C THR A 166 -25.72 13.75 -7.76
N PHE A 167 -26.49 12.78 -7.25
CA PHE A 167 -26.04 11.73 -6.33
C PHE A 167 -26.01 10.33 -6.97
N GLY A 168 -26.20 10.20 -8.28
CA GLY A 168 -26.27 8.91 -8.99
C GLY A 168 -27.54 8.09 -8.73
N LEU A 169 -28.59 8.72 -8.19
CA LEU A 169 -29.81 8.09 -7.70
C LEU A 169 -31.01 8.26 -8.66
N GLU A 170 -30.77 8.60 -9.93
CA GLU A 170 -31.79 8.91 -10.95
C GLU A 170 -32.86 7.81 -11.11
N LYS A 171 -32.50 6.53 -10.87
CA LYS A 171 -33.44 5.39 -10.89
C LYS A 171 -34.64 5.55 -9.92
N TYR A 172 -34.51 6.38 -8.89
CA TYR A 172 -35.56 6.63 -7.90
C TYR A 172 -36.43 7.86 -8.19
N ALA A 173 -36.20 8.56 -9.30
CA ALA A 173 -36.88 9.82 -9.62
C ALA A 173 -38.37 9.70 -9.98
N LYS A 174 -38.91 8.48 -10.11
CA LYS A 174 -40.35 8.27 -10.40
C LYS A 174 -41.26 8.59 -9.23
N THR A 175 -40.78 8.46 -8.00
CA THR A 175 -41.54 8.72 -6.77
C THR A 175 -41.15 10.09 -6.24
N ASP A 176 -42.12 10.96 -5.94
CA ASP A 176 -41.79 12.29 -5.40
C ASP A 176 -41.00 12.17 -4.09
N VAL A 177 -39.88 12.88 -3.97
CA VAL A 177 -39.08 12.91 -2.73
C VAL A 177 -39.89 13.44 -1.54
N ASN A 178 -40.96 14.20 -1.77
CA ASN A 178 -41.93 14.60 -0.73
C ASN A 178 -42.72 13.40 -0.16
N HIS A 179 -42.59 12.20 -0.73
CA HIS A 179 -43.16 10.96 -0.20
C HIS A 179 -42.09 10.00 0.35
N PHE A 180 -40.81 10.36 0.28
CA PHE A 180 -39.75 9.53 0.84
C PHE A 180 -39.85 9.56 2.36
N SER A 181 -39.68 8.39 2.98
CA SER A 181 -39.70 8.25 4.43
C SER A 181 -38.61 7.30 4.88
N ILE A 182 -37.80 7.72 5.85
CA ILE A 182 -36.70 6.89 6.39
C ILE A 182 -37.21 5.62 7.10
N THR A 183 -38.52 5.53 7.36
CA THR A 183 -39.15 4.41 8.07
C THR A 183 -39.76 3.35 7.16
N SER A 184 -39.86 3.60 5.84
CA SER A 184 -40.60 2.70 4.93
C SER A 184 -39.84 1.42 4.57
N GLY A 185 -38.52 1.38 4.78
CA GLY A 185 -37.67 0.25 4.40
C GLY A 185 -37.52 0.04 2.88
N THR A 186 -37.95 1.00 2.06
CA THR A 186 -37.86 0.96 0.60
C THR A 186 -36.49 1.43 0.09
N ASP A 187 -36.24 1.32 -1.22
CA ASP A 187 -35.02 1.87 -1.82
C ASP A 187 -34.98 3.40 -1.75
N GLU A 188 -36.13 4.05 -1.87
CA GLU A 188 -36.28 5.50 -1.68
C GLU A 188 -35.91 5.94 -0.26
N ALA A 189 -36.26 5.14 0.75
CA ALA A 189 -35.85 5.39 2.13
C ALA A 189 -34.33 5.34 2.29
N ALA A 190 -33.69 4.32 1.71
CA ALA A 190 -32.25 4.16 1.78
C ALA A 190 -31.51 5.25 0.99
N ALA A 191 -32.03 5.66 -0.17
CA ALA A 191 -31.55 6.81 -0.93
C ALA A 191 -31.60 8.10 -0.10
N LEU A 192 -32.73 8.35 0.58
CA LEU A 192 -32.86 9.51 1.47
C LEU A 192 -31.86 9.45 2.64
N ILE A 193 -31.70 8.29 3.28
CA ILE A 193 -30.74 8.09 4.38
C ILE A 193 -29.32 8.33 3.90
N ALA A 194 -28.94 7.83 2.72
CA ALA A 194 -27.60 8.00 2.16
C ALA A 194 -27.25 9.47 1.92
N VAL A 195 -28.12 10.21 1.22
CA VAL A 195 -27.92 11.64 0.95
C VAL A 195 -27.94 12.47 2.24
N SER A 196 -28.89 12.18 3.14
CA SER A 196 -28.97 12.87 4.44
C SER A 196 -27.69 12.65 5.26
N SER A 197 -27.23 11.40 5.38
CA SER A 197 -26.01 11.07 6.13
C SER A 197 -24.76 11.72 5.54
N LEU A 198 -24.66 11.77 4.22
CA LEU A 198 -23.56 12.41 3.50
C LEU A 198 -23.46 13.90 3.80
N ILE A 199 -24.60 14.62 3.78
CA ILE A 199 -24.64 16.06 4.07
C ILE A 199 -24.34 16.33 5.54
N LEU A 200 -24.74 15.45 6.46
CA LEU A 200 -24.48 15.61 7.89
C LEU A 200 -23.07 15.22 8.31
N TYR A 201 -22.37 14.42 7.51
CA TYR A 201 -21.10 13.83 7.91
C TYR A 201 -20.03 14.90 8.18
N ASN A 202 -19.30 14.73 9.30
CA ASN A 202 -18.15 15.53 9.71
C ASN A 202 -18.39 17.06 9.76
N ARG A 203 -19.62 17.48 10.11
CA ARG A 203 -20.01 18.88 10.21
C ARG A 203 -20.74 19.17 11.52
N SER A 204 -20.51 20.34 12.10
CA SER A 204 -21.36 20.90 13.15
C SER A 204 -22.70 21.39 12.58
N GLU A 205 -23.70 21.62 13.42
CA GLU A 205 -25.03 22.09 12.99
C GLU A 205 -24.99 23.43 12.24
N ALA A 206 -24.08 24.33 12.62
CA ALA A 206 -23.84 25.58 11.91
C ALA A 206 -23.27 25.32 10.51
N GLN A 207 -22.28 24.43 10.41
CA GLN A 207 -21.69 24.04 9.12
C GLN A 207 -22.67 23.27 8.24
N ILE A 208 -23.58 22.48 8.81
CA ILE A 208 -24.67 21.83 8.06
C ILE A 208 -25.60 22.87 7.44
N THR A 209 -25.96 23.91 8.20
CA THR A 209 -26.83 24.99 7.71
C THR A 209 -26.16 25.78 6.60
N GLU A 210 -24.88 26.14 6.77
CA GLU A 210 -24.07 26.81 5.74
C GLU A 210 -23.97 25.95 4.48
N TYR A 211 -23.64 24.66 4.64
CA TYR A 211 -23.47 23.74 3.52
C TYR A 211 -24.78 23.49 2.76
N LEU A 212 -25.90 23.29 3.46
CA LEU A 212 -27.22 23.15 2.82
C LEU A 212 -27.65 24.41 2.07
N SER A 213 -27.31 25.59 2.60
CA SER A 213 -27.58 26.86 1.91
C SER A 213 -26.78 26.95 0.62
N GLN A 214 -25.48 26.62 0.66
CA GLN A 214 -24.62 26.56 -0.52
C GLN A 214 -25.16 25.56 -1.56
N LEU A 215 -25.48 24.32 -1.13
CA LEU A 215 -26.00 23.29 -2.03
C LEU A 215 -27.32 23.72 -2.70
N SER A 216 -28.23 24.34 -1.94
CA SER A 216 -29.52 24.79 -2.47
C SER A 216 -29.38 25.96 -3.44
N GLU A 217 -28.44 26.88 -3.18
CA GLU A 217 -28.14 28.01 -4.06
C GLU A 217 -27.53 27.52 -5.38
N GLU A 218 -26.47 26.70 -5.32
CA GLU A 218 -25.84 26.11 -6.51
C GLU A 218 -26.88 25.32 -7.34
N PHE A 219 -27.67 24.47 -6.68
CA PHE A 219 -28.65 23.62 -7.37
C PHE A 219 -29.79 24.42 -8.01
N ALA A 220 -30.21 25.55 -7.42
CA ALA A 220 -31.28 26.37 -7.96
C ALA A 220 -30.93 26.97 -9.34
N GLU A 221 -29.67 27.34 -9.56
CA GLU A 221 -29.20 28.01 -10.79
C GLU A 221 -29.41 27.15 -12.03
N ASP A 222 -28.88 25.92 -12.04
CA ASP A 222 -28.87 25.07 -13.23
C ASP A 222 -29.15 23.58 -12.98
N GLY A 223 -29.54 23.20 -11.75
CA GLY A 223 -29.79 21.81 -11.39
C GLY A 223 -28.52 21.00 -11.19
N ASN A 224 -27.37 21.63 -10.99
CA ASN A 224 -26.08 20.98 -10.81
C ASN A 224 -25.32 21.55 -9.59
N PHE A 225 -24.23 20.88 -9.21
CA PHE A 225 -23.30 21.36 -8.21
C PHE A 225 -22.00 21.83 -8.86
N SER A 226 -21.32 22.78 -8.23
CA SER A 226 -19.99 23.21 -8.66
C SER A 226 -18.98 22.07 -8.59
N GLU A 227 -17.90 22.13 -9.38
CA GLU A 227 -16.83 21.12 -9.34
C GLU A 227 -16.18 21.02 -7.95
N THR A 228 -16.08 22.15 -7.24
CA THR A 228 -15.62 22.20 -5.85
C THR A 228 -16.55 21.44 -4.91
N THR A 229 -17.86 21.59 -5.08
CA THR A 229 -18.88 20.88 -4.28
C THR A 229 -18.88 19.39 -4.59
N LYS A 230 -18.83 18.99 -5.86
CA LYS A 230 -18.72 17.58 -6.28
C LYS A 230 -17.48 16.91 -5.68
N LEU A 231 -16.35 17.61 -5.68
CA LEU A 231 -15.11 17.11 -5.07
C LEU A 231 -15.26 16.90 -3.55
N GLN A 232 -15.90 17.85 -2.86
CA GLN A 232 -16.17 17.74 -1.42
C GLN A 232 -17.13 16.60 -1.10
N ILE A 233 -18.22 16.46 -1.87
CA ILE A 233 -19.17 15.33 -1.78
C ILE A 233 -18.43 13.99 -1.92
N ARG A 234 -17.58 13.86 -2.95
CA ARG A 234 -16.80 12.64 -3.18
C ARG A 234 -15.88 12.32 -1.99
N LYS A 235 -15.20 13.33 -1.43
CA LYS A 235 -14.33 13.16 -0.25
C LYS A 235 -15.11 12.70 0.99
N ASP A 236 -16.27 13.29 1.23
CA ASP A 236 -17.10 12.96 2.38
C ASP A 236 -17.70 11.55 2.25
N MET A 237 -18.09 11.17 1.04
CA MET A 237 -18.59 9.83 0.71
C MET A 237 -17.59 8.72 1.08
N PHE A 238 -16.33 8.81 0.61
CA PHE A 238 -15.28 7.84 0.97
C PHE A 238 -14.97 7.85 2.47
N SER A 239 -15.01 9.02 3.11
CA SER A 239 -14.80 9.11 4.56
C SER A 239 -15.96 8.49 5.36
N LEU A 240 -17.18 8.49 4.81
CA LEU A 240 -18.41 8.00 5.43
C LEU A 240 -18.57 6.48 5.34
N GLU A 241 -17.92 5.80 4.37
CA GLU A 241 -18.04 4.36 4.10
C GLU A 241 -18.02 3.50 5.38
N SER A 242 -16.98 3.65 6.19
CA SER A 242 -16.78 2.89 7.44
C SER A 242 -17.85 3.13 8.51
N LYS A 243 -18.67 4.19 8.37
CA LYS A 243 -19.73 4.58 9.31
C LYS A 243 -21.12 4.16 8.87
N LEU A 244 -21.31 3.73 7.61
CA LEU A 244 -22.61 3.34 7.08
C LEU A 244 -23.32 2.24 7.90
N PRO A 245 -22.64 1.17 8.38
CA PRO A 245 -23.29 0.19 9.25
C PRO A 245 -23.77 0.79 10.57
N GLN A 246 -22.97 1.69 11.17
CA GLN A 246 -23.33 2.34 12.43
C GLN A 246 -24.52 3.28 12.26
N ILE A 247 -24.60 4.01 11.14
CA ILE A 247 -25.73 4.88 10.80
C ILE A 247 -27.02 4.07 10.71
N ALA A 248 -26.99 2.92 10.02
CA ALA A 248 -28.15 2.05 9.91
C ALA A 248 -28.61 1.57 11.30
N GLU A 249 -27.69 1.21 12.19
CA GLU A 249 -28.02 0.80 13.56
C GLU A 249 -28.53 1.96 14.43
N ASN A 250 -27.99 3.18 14.27
CA ASN A 250 -28.48 4.37 14.97
C ASN A 250 -29.96 4.63 14.66
N ILE A 251 -30.35 4.51 13.39
CA ILE A 251 -31.74 4.68 12.95
C ILE A 251 -32.62 3.59 13.56
N LYS A 252 -32.24 2.32 13.42
CA LYS A 252 -33.00 1.20 14.00
C LYS A 252 -33.20 1.37 15.49
N LYS A 253 -32.14 1.69 16.22
CA LYS A 253 -32.17 1.93 17.67
C LYS A 253 -33.13 3.05 18.04
N ARG A 254 -33.08 4.18 17.32
CA ARG A 254 -33.95 5.33 17.59
C ARG A 254 -35.44 4.98 17.49
N TYR A 255 -35.82 4.25 16.45
CA TYR A 255 -37.23 3.84 16.29
C TYR A 255 -37.62 2.70 17.24
N GLN A 256 -36.68 1.81 17.58
CA GLN A 256 -36.91 0.75 18.56
C GLN A 256 -37.20 1.32 19.96
N GLU A 257 -36.50 2.37 20.38
CA GLU A 257 -36.80 3.12 21.62
C GLU A 257 -38.22 3.70 21.65
N MET A 258 -38.83 3.88 20.47
CA MET A 258 -40.19 4.38 20.29
C MET A 258 -41.22 3.25 20.09
N GLY A 259 -40.80 1.98 20.25
CA GLY A 259 -41.66 0.81 20.09
C GLY A 259 -41.96 0.44 18.63
N LYS A 260 -41.14 0.93 17.68
CA LYS A 260 -41.29 0.64 16.24
C LYS A 260 -40.07 -0.09 15.69
N GLU A 261 -40.32 -1.08 14.86
CA GLU A 261 -39.29 -1.78 14.10
C GLU A 261 -39.16 -1.14 12.72
N VAL A 262 -37.95 -0.78 12.33
CA VAL A 262 -37.64 -0.16 11.02
C VAL A 262 -36.56 -0.96 10.34
N ALA A 263 -36.75 -1.26 9.05
CA ALA A 263 -35.74 -1.88 8.22
C ALA A 263 -34.91 -0.79 7.51
N VAL A 264 -33.58 -0.93 7.55
CA VAL A 264 -32.65 -0.07 6.80
C VAL A 264 -31.85 -0.96 5.86
N LYS A 265 -31.92 -0.68 4.54
CA LYS A 265 -31.15 -1.42 3.53
C LYS A 265 -29.66 -1.13 3.67
N ASN A 266 -28.82 -1.96 3.04
CA ASN A 266 -27.39 -1.72 3.02
C ASN A 266 -27.09 -0.43 2.22
N LEU A 267 -26.70 0.63 2.94
CA LEU A 267 -26.53 1.98 2.40
C LEU A 267 -25.38 2.07 1.39
N ILE A 268 -24.47 1.10 1.37
CA ILE A 268 -23.32 1.08 0.45
C ILE A 268 -23.75 1.07 -1.03
N TYR A 269 -24.96 0.57 -1.35
CA TYR A 269 -25.53 0.53 -2.71
C TYR A 269 -26.24 1.82 -3.14
N PHE A 270 -26.12 2.89 -2.36
CA PHE A 270 -26.80 4.18 -2.59
C PHE A 270 -25.80 5.34 -2.73
N PHE A 271 -24.55 5.01 -3.03
CA PHE A 271 -23.47 5.93 -3.36
C PHE A 271 -22.89 5.57 -4.73
N ASP A 272 -22.49 6.59 -5.48
CA ASP A 272 -21.77 6.49 -6.75
C ASP A 272 -20.26 6.52 -6.48
N TRP A 273 -19.67 5.34 -6.25
CA TRP A 273 -18.30 5.21 -5.76
C TRP A 273 -17.26 5.53 -6.83
N ASP A 274 -17.49 5.12 -8.07
CA ASP A 274 -16.56 5.36 -9.17
C ASP A 274 -16.79 6.70 -9.88
N GLY A 275 -17.96 7.31 -9.74
CA GLY A 275 -18.32 8.59 -10.35
C GLY A 275 -18.88 8.46 -11.76
N ASP A 276 -19.39 7.28 -12.14
CA ASP A 276 -20.00 7.05 -13.45
C ASP A 276 -21.42 7.63 -13.58
N GLY A 277 -21.98 8.16 -12.50
CA GLY A 277 -23.32 8.73 -12.41
C GLY A 277 -24.41 7.73 -12.00
N THR A 278 -24.06 6.50 -11.60
CA THR A 278 -25.02 5.44 -11.26
C THR A 278 -24.67 4.77 -9.93
N ALA A 279 -25.39 5.13 -8.86
CA ALA A 279 -25.15 4.54 -7.55
C ALA A 279 -25.55 3.07 -7.44
N GLY A 280 -24.66 2.26 -6.85
CA GLY A 280 -24.87 0.87 -6.46
C GLY A 280 -24.63 -0.16 -7.56
N ASN A 281 -24.01 0.23 -8.68
CA ASN A 281 -23.57 -0.68 -9.73
C ASN A 281 -22.11 -1.16 -9.54
N GLU A 282 -21.43 -0.75 -8.46
CA GLU A 282 -19.98 -0.91 -8.27
C GLU A 282 -19.61 -2.15 -7.46
N ILE A 283 -20.57 -2.67 -6.68
CA ILE A 283 -20.32 -3.74 -5.70
C ILE A 283 -20.94 -5.03 -6.22
N ALA A 284 -20.09 -6.01 -6.52
CA ALA A 284 -20.53 -7.32 -6.96
C ALA A 284 -21.40 -7.98 -5.87
N PRO A 285 -22.58 -8.54 -6.21
CA PRO A 285 -23.36 -9.31 -5.25
C PRO A 285 -22.55 -10.50 -4.73
N GLU A 286 -22.69 -10.84 -3.44
CA GLU A 286 -21.98 -11.98 -2.84
C GLU A 286 -22.19 -13.30 -3.61
N ASN A 287 -23.38 -13.47 -4.20
CA ASN A 287 -23.72 -14.67 -4.99
C ASN A 287 -23.16 -14.66 -6.43
N HIS A 288 -22.64 -13.54 -6.90
CA HIS A 288 -22.06 -13.36 -8.24
C HIS A 288 -20.76 -12.54 -8.14
N PRO A 289 -19.71 -13.05 -7.47
CA PRO A 289 -18.45 -12.34 -7.33
C PRO A 289 -17.75 -12.22 -8.68
N VAL A 290 -16.92 -11.18 -8.81
CA VAL A 290 -16.03 -11.02 -9.98
C VAL A 290 -15.06 -12.19 -10.03
N SER A 291 -14.93 -12.83 -11.19
CA SER A 291 -13.96 -13.92 -11.40
C SER A 291 -13.38 -13.87 -12.81
N LEU A 292 -12.19 -14.45 -12.97
CA LEU A 292 -11.55 -14.60 -14.28
C LEU A 292 -11.76 -16.02 -14.80
N GLU A 293 -11.86 -16.18 -16.11
CA GLU A 293 -11.83 -17.49 -16.78
C GLU A 293 -10.55 -18.27 -16.44
N THR A 294 -9.44 -17.56 -16.29
CA THR A 294 -8.19 -18.09 -15.73
C THR A 294 -7.51 -17.03 -14.87
N ASN A 295 -6.95 -17.47 -13.73
CA ASN A 295 -6.15 -16.60 -12.86
C ASN A 295 -4.66 -16.63 -13.20
N ASN A 296 -4.20 -17.55 -14.05
CA ASN A 296 -2.78 -17.73 -14.36
C ASN A 296 -2.55 -17.90 -15.85
N ILE A 297 -1.53 -17.24 -16.37
CA ILE A 297 -1.03 -17.41 -17.74
C ILE A 297 0.47 -17.67 -17.70
N ASN A 298 0.87 -18.79 -18.29
CA ASN A 298 2.28 -19.09 -18.54
C ASN A 298 2.65 -18.59 -19.93
N VAL A 299 3.60 -17.65 -20.00
CA VAL A 299 4.04 -16.97 -21.22
C VAL A 299 5.40 -17.53 -21.64
N PRO A 300 5.59 -17.92 -22.91
CA PRO A 300 6.89 -18.36 -23.41
C PRO A 300 7.86 -17.17 -23.53
N MET A 301 9.16 -17.47 -23.71
CA MET A 301 10.19 -16.42 -23.74
C MET A 301 10.02 -15.42 -24.90
N GLU A 302 9.34 -15.79 -25.99
CA GLU A 302 9.05 -14.92 -27.14
C GLU A 302 7.93 -13.91 -26.87
N GLY A 303 7.17 -14.07 -25.78
CA GLY A 303 5.98 -13.27 -25.48
C GLY A 303 4.70 -13.84 -26.11
N GLY A 304 3.66 -13.02 -26.24
CA GLY A 304 2.38 -13.43 -26.83
C GLY A 304 1.23 -12.46 -26.55
N SER A 305 0.05 -12.75 -27.12
CA SER A 305 -1.20 -12.02 -26.87
C SER A 305 -2.22 -12.97 -26.26
N TYR A 306 -2.86 -12.54 -25.18
CA TYR A 306 -3.79 -13.34 -24.40
C TYR A 306 -5.06 -12.55 -24.14
N GLU A 307 -6.20 -13.23 -24.16
CA GLU A 307 -7.50 -12.68 -23.82
C GLU A 307 -8.10 -13.51 -22.69
N VAL A 308 -8.55 -12.86 -21.63
CA VAL A 308 -9.17 -13.49 -20.46
C VAL A 308 -10.54 -12.88 -20.25
N LYS A 309 -11.58 -13.72 -20.28
CA LYS A 309 -12.92 -13.27 -19.95
C LYS A 309 -13.04 -12.98 -18.45
N VAL A 310 -13.61 -11.82 -18.13
CA VAL A 310 -13.99 -11.41 -16.78
C VAL A 310 -15.49 -11.71 -16.60
N ASN A 311 -15.81 -12.61 -15.69
CA ASN A 311 -17.19 -12.88 -15.29
C ASN A 311 -17.57 -11.88 -14.20
N THR A 312 -18.33 -10.86 -14.57
CA THR A 312 -18.77 -9.79 -13.67
C THR A 312 -20.16 -9.29 -14.05
N THR A 313 -20.91 -8.82 -13.05
CA THR A 313 -22.17 -8.07 -13.22
C THR A 313 -21.99 -6.57 -12.95
N VAL A 314 -20.79 -6.15 -12.52
CA VAL A 314 -20.42 -4.78 -12.16
C VAL A 314 -19.25 -4.30 -13.01
N PRO A 315 -19.08 -2.98 -13.22
CA PRO A 315 -17.88 -2.43 -13.83
C PRO A 315 -16.62 -2.83 -13.05
N VAL A 316 -15.52 -3.05 -13.77
CA VAL A 316 -14.21 -3.33 -13.18
C VAL A 316 -13.13 -2.56 -13.92
N TYR A 317 -12.05 -2.24 -13.21
CA TYR A 317 -11.04 -1.28 -13.66
C TYR A 317 -9.64 -1.88 -13.60
N LEU A 318 -8.77 -1.50 -14.53
CA LEU A 318 -7.36 -1.92 -14.57
C LEU A 318 -6.43 -1.08 -13.68
N GLU A 319 -6.96 0.05 -13.20
CA GLU A 319 -6.33 0.97 -12.27
C GLU A 319 -7.31 1.24 -11.14
N ARG A 320 -6.80 1.48 -9.94
CA ARG A 320 -7.63 1.82 -8.79
C ARG A 320 -8.32 3.15 -9.09
N PRO A 321 -9.67 3.25 -9.04
CA PRO A 321 -10.37 4.51 -9.18
C PRO A 321 -9.81 5.55 -8.21
N SER A 322 -9.41 6.71 -8.71
CA SER A 322 -8.72 7.73 -7.92
C SER A 322 -9.64 8.32 -6.84
N ILE A 323 -9.18 8.30 -5.59
CA ILE A 323 -9.81 8.99 -4.46
C ILE A 323 -9.03 10.29 -4.20
N PRO A 324 -9.68 11.48 -4.25
CA PRO A 324 -9.01 12.75 -3.96
C PRO A 324 -8.48 12.79 -2.51
N GLY A 325 -7.16 12.83 -2.36
CA GLY A 325 -6.48 12.98 -1.06
C GLY A 325 -5.93 11.71 -0.42
N ASP A 326 -6.00 10.55 -1.11
CA ASP A 326 -5.54 9.25 -0.59
C ASP A 326 -4.10 8.87 -1.01
N ASP A 327 -3.29 9.85 -1.46
CA ASP A 327 -1.85 9.65 -1.71
C ASP A 327 -1.05 9.30 -0.43
N ILE A 328 -1.71 9.16 0.72
CA ILE A 328 -1.09 9.08 2.05
C ILE A 328 -1.28 7.70 2.73
N TYR A 329 -2.21 6.84 2.29
CA TYR A 329 -2.50 5.56 2.96
C TYR A 329 -2.27 4.28 2.13
N ASP A 330 -1.42 4.32 1.10
CA ASP A 330 -0.78 3.09 0.61
C ASP A 330 0.43 2.72 1.48
N ASN A 331 0.14 2.31 2.72
CA ASN A 331 1.15 1.82 3.65
C ASN A 331 1.53 0.35 3.40
N SER A 332 1.25 -0.17 2.20
CA SER A 332 1.75 -1.46 1.74
C SER A 332 3.11 -1.37 1.05
N THR A 333 3.94 -0.35 1.32
CA THR A 333 5.26 -0.16 0.65
C THR A 333 5.15 -0.45 -0.85
N SER A 334 4.37 0.36 -1.55
CA SER A 334 4.38 0.33 -3.00
C SER A 334 5.82 0.46 -3.49
N VAL A 335 6.37 -0.65 -3.99
CA VAL A 335 7.66 -0.71 -4.67
C VAL A 335 7.55 -0.06 -6.06
N LEU A 336 6.32 0.16 -6.52
CA LEU A 336 6.00 0.80 -7.79
C LEU A 336 6.45 2.27 -7.76
N GLY A 337 7.45 2.60 -8.57
CA GLY A 337 7.97 3.95 -8.74
C GLY A 337 9.33 4.20 -8.08
N MET A 338 9.95 3.19 -7.45
CA MET A 338 11.30 3.34 -6.91
C MET A 338 12.32 3.61 -8.02
N LYS A 339 13.09 4.70 -7.89
CA LYS A 339 14.20 5.09 -8.76
C LYS A 339 15.46 4.30 -8.41
N ILE A 340 15.42 2.99 -8.63
CA ILE A 340 16.52 2.08 -8.29
C ILE A 340 17.67 2.10 -9.31
N TYR A 341 17.45 2.59 -10.52
CA TYR A 341 18.47 2.75 -11.56
C TYR A 341 18.80 4.21 -11.81
N GLU A 342 20.02 4.49 -12.26
CA GLU A 342 20.45 5.83 -12.65
C GLU A 342 19.54 6.43 -13.74
N THR A 343 19.39 7.76 -13.73
CA THR A 343 18.50 8.47 -14.67
C THR A 343 18.92 8.20 -16.12
N GLY A 344 17.95 7.88 -16.97
CA GLY A 344 18.19 7.54 -18.38
C GLY A 344 18.42 6.05 -18.63
N SER A 345 18.63 5.25 -17.59
CA SER A 345 18.76 3.80 -17.70
C SER A 345 17.41 3.08 -17.76
N GLY A 346 16.27 3.77 -17.92
CA GLY A 346 14.94 3.19 -18.16
C GLY A 346 14.40 2.26 -17.06
N SER A 347 13.37 2.71 -16.34
CA SER A 347 12.62 1.89 -15.36
C SER A 347 11.56 1.04 -16.05
N GLU A 348 11.98 0.29 -17.07
CA GLU A 348 11.07 -0.61 -17.78
C GLU A 348 10.73 -1.81 -16.90
N PRO A 349 9.46 -2.24 -16.85
CA PRO A 349 9.06 -3.46 -16.15
C PRO A 349 9.76 -4.71 -16.71
N CYS A 350 9.96 -5.71 -15.85
CA CYS A 350 10.70 -6.92 -16.19
C CYS A 350 9.97 -7.75 -17.23
N ILE A 351 8.70 -8.01 -16.96
CA ILE A 351 7.73 -8.48 -17.93
C ILE A 351 7.17 -7.22 -18.58
N ASN A 352 7.60 -6.95 -19.81
CA ASN A 352 7.11 -5.83 -20.58
C ASN A 352 5.78 -6.22 -21.22
N TYR A 353 4.67 -5.71 -20.67
CA TYR A 353 3.32 -5.99 -21.18
C TYR A 353 2.48 -4.72 -21.32
N SER A 354 1.48 -4.76 -22.20
CA SER A 354 0.36 -3.83 -22.22
C SER A 354 -0.94 -4.55 -21.87
N LYS A 355 -1.88 -3.82 -21.27
CA LYS A 355 -3.20 -4.34 -20.86
C LYS A 355 -4.31 -3.41 -21.36
N GLU A 356 -5.40 -4.00 -21.84
CA GLU A 356 -6.64 -3.29 -22.16
C GLU A 356 -7.84 -4.12 -21.68
N LEU A 357 -8.90 -3.46 -21.21
CA LEU A 357 -10.13 -4.11 -20.78
C LEU A 357 -11.28 -3.52 -21.60
N ASN A 358 -11.88 -4.34 -22.45
CA ASN A 358 -13.00 -3.95 -23.30
C ASN A 358 -14.09 -5.03 -23.24
N ASN A 359 -15.35 -4.65 -23.01
CA ASN A 359 -16.48 -5.59 -22.97
C ASN A 359 -16.25 -6.82 -22.07
N ASN A 360 -15.70 -6.61 -20.87
CA ASN A 360 -15.34 -7.68 -19.92
C ASN A 360 -14.31 -8.69 -20.46
N ILE A 361 -13.51 -8.32 -21.46
CA ILE A 361 -12.37 -9.10 -21.94
C ILE A 361 -11.10 -8.33 -21.61
N LEU A 362 -10.28 -8.90 -20.73
CA LEU A 362 -8.95 -8.41 -20.42
C LEU A 362 -7.98 -8.97 -21.45
N LYS A 363 -7.44 -8.09 -22.30
CA LYS A 363 -6.38 -8.46 -23.24
C LYS A 363 -5.03 -8.00 -22.72
N VAL A 364 -4.07 -8.91 -22.75
CA VAL A 364 -2.69 -8.69 -22.31
C VAL A 364 -1.75 -9.07 -23.44
N VAL A 365 -0.88 -8.14 -23.83
CA VAL A 365 0.17 -8.37 -24.84
C VAL A 365 1.52 -8.30 -24.15
N VAL A 366 2.25 -9.40 -24.15
CA VAL A 366 3.55 -9.54 -23.49
C VAL A 366 4.66 -9.60 -24.55
N LYS A 367 5.71 -8.80 -24.38
CA LYS A 367 6.90 -8.83 -25.27
C LYS A 367 7.85 -9.97 -24.90
N ALA A 368 8.85 -10.20 -25.75
CA ALA A 368 9.91 -11.17 -25.47
C ALA A 368 10.66 -10.85 -24.17
N ALA A 369 11.07 -11.90 -23.45
CA ALA A 369 11.75 -11.82 -22.17
C ALA A 369 13.14 -11.17 -22.31
N SER A 370 13.40 -10.17 -21.48
CA SER A 370 14.67 -9.44 -21.36
C SER A 370 15.53 -9.90 -20.16
N PHE A 371 15.11 -10.97 -19.50
CA PHE A 371 15.67 -11.47 -18.25
C PHE A 371 16.09 -12.94 -18.36
N ARG A 372 17.04 -13.36 -17.50
CA ARG A 372 17.59 -14.73 -17.48
C ARG A 372 16.96 -15.67 -16.46
N LYS A 373 16.05 -15.17 -15.63
CA LYS A 373 15.31 -15.96 -14.64
C LYS A 373 13.82 -15.72 -14.81
N GLU A 374 13.03 -16.77 -14.67
CA GLU A 374 11.57 -16.70 -14.75
C GLU A 374 11.06 -15.54 -13.89
N GLN A 375 10.15 -14.74 -14.46
CA GLN A 375 9.54 -13.61 -13.77
C GLN A 375 8.04 -13.85 -13.63
N ALA A 376 7.45 -13.23 -12.62
CA ALA A 376 6.01 -13.21 -12.43
C ALA A 376 5.52 -11.79 -12.10
N VAL A 377 4.33 -11.45 -12.58
CA VAL A 377 3.66 -10.18 -12.28
C VAL A 377 2.16 -10.43 -12.14
N SER A 378 1.52 -9.67 -11.25
CA SER A 378 0.07 -9.73 -11.03
C SER A 378 -0.59 -8.48 -11.59
N ILE A 379 -1.64 -8.66 -12.40
CA ILE A 379 -2.51 -7.59 -12.89
C ILE A 379 -3.79 -7.63 -12.04
N PRO A 380 -3.95 -6.70 -11.07
CA PRO A 380 -5.19 -6.60 -10.31
C PRO A 380 -6.31 -6.00 -11.17
N LEU A 381 -7.54 -6.47 -10.92
CA LEU A 381 -8.77 -5.80 -11.30
C LEU A 381 -9.41 -5.19 -10.06
N TYR A 382 -9.86 -3.95 -10.19
CA TYR A 382 -10.49 -3.19 -9.13
C TYR A 382 -12.00 -3.07 -9.35
N ASP A 383 -12.79 -3.09 -8.28
CA ASP A 383 -14.18 -2.62 -8.33
C ASP A 383 -14.24 -1.08 -8.32
N GLY A 384 -15.46 -0.52 -8.40
CA GLY A 384 -15.65 0.94 -8.37
C GLY A 384 -15.29 1.61 -7.04
N MET A 385 -15.14 0.83 -5.97
CA MET A 385 -14.64 1.31 -4.67
C MET A 385 -13.09 1.26 -4.58
N GLY A 386 -12.42 0.65 -5.56
CA GLY A 386 -10.98 0.47 -5.58
C GLY A 386 -10.47 -0.73 -4.78
N ASN A 387 -11.34 -1.68 -4.41
CA ASN A 387 -10.92 -2.96 -3.86
C ASN A 387 -10.44 -3.89 -4.97
N VAL A 388 -9.41 -4.70 -4.69
CA VAL A 388 -8.97 -5.73 -5.63
C VAL A 388 -9.95 -6.90 -5.60
N VAL A 389 -10.70 -7.08 -6.69
CA VAL A 389 -11.74 -8.12 -6.81
C VAL A 389 -11.28 -9.36 -7.59
N ALA A 390 -10.25 -9.23 -8.43
CA ALA A 390 -9.61 -10.35 -9.10
C ALA A 390 -8.14 -10.05 -9.43
N ARG A 391 -7.34 -11.08 -9.69
CA ARG A 391 -5.92 -10.96 -10.08
C ARG A 391 -5.59 -11.93 -11.19
N LEU A 392 -5.04 -11.41 -12.29
CA LEU A 392 -4.43 -12.22 -13.35
C LEU A 392 -2.92 -12.28 -13.11
N ASN A 393 -2.40 -13.46 -12.80
CA ASN A 393 -0.97 -13.68 -12.63
C ASN A 393 -0.35 -14.12 -13.96
N LEU A 394 0.67 -13.41 -14.40
CA LEU A 394 1.48 -13.77 -15.55
C LEU A 394 2.81 -14.33 -15.05
N THR A 395 3.20 -15.49 -15.57
CA THR A 395 4.54 -16.07 -15.35
C THR A 395 5.21 -16.22 -16.70
N GLN A 396 6.33 -15.54 -16.93
CA GLN A 396 7.04 -15.57 -18.21
C GLN A 396 8.36 -16.31 -18.10
N GLN A 397 8.57 -17.27 -19.01
CA GLN A 397 9.80 -18.05 -19.12
C GLN A 397 11.02 -17.15 -19.37
N ALA A 398 12.14 -17.52 -18.76
CA ALA A 398 13.42 -16.83 -18.94
C ALA A 398 13.97 -16.97 -20.37
N ASN A 399 14.74 -15.97 -20.79
CA ASN A 399 15.65 -16.05 -21.93
C ASN A 399 17.09 -16.17 -21.43
N PRO A 400 17.70 -17.39 -21.41
CA PRO A 400 19.07 -17.59 -20.91
C PRO A 400 20.13 -16.80 -21.67
N ASN A 401 19.84 -16.42 -22.91
CA ASN A 401 20.75 -15.69 -23.80
C ASN A 401 20.50 -14.17 -23.82
N ALA A 402 19.62 -13.66 -22.97
CA ALA A 402 19.38 -12.21 -22.88
C ALA A 402 20.68 -11.47 -22.52
N GLU A 403 21.00 -10.42 -23.27
CA GLU A 403 22.09 -9.51 -22.94
C GLU A 403 21.66 -8.65 -21.74
N ILE A 404 22.38 -8.78 -20.63
CA ILE A 404 22.10 -8.03 -19.41
C ILE A 404 23.19 -6.98 -19.21
N ILE A 405 22.83 -5.72 -19.43
CA ILE A 405 23.64 -4.58 -19.01
C ILE A 405 23.16 -4.19 -17.61
N VAL A 406 24.03 -4.37 -16.61
CA VAL A 406 23.74 -3.98 -15.22
C VAL A 406 23.90 -2.46 -15.10
N PRO A 407 22.81 -1.69 -14.94
CA PRO A 407 22.87 -0.24 -14.81
C PRO A 407 23.43 0.14 -13.43
N ARG A 408 23.93 1.37 -13.29
CA ARG A 408 24.26 1.89 -11.95
C ARG A 408 22.99 2.17 -11.14
N LEU A 409 23.15 2.21 -9.83
CA LEU A 409 22.10 2.53 -8.89
C LEU A 409 21.62 3.98 -9.03
N GLY A 410 20.30 4.16 -9.00
CA GLY A 410 19.62 5.44 -8.85
C GLY A 410 19.53 5.89 -7.39
N SER A 411 18.81 6.97 -7.11
CA SER A 411 18.72 7.55 -5.76
C SER A 411 18.23 6.54 -4.72
N ASP A 412 17.18 5.79 -5.06
CA ASP A 412 16.53 4.89 -4.11
C ASP A 412 17.36 3.61 -3.96
N GLY A 413 17.99 3.15 -5.05
CA GLY A 413 18.96 2.06 -5.03
C GLY A 413 20.17 2.39 -4.15
N ILE A 414 20.72 3.60 -4.27
CA ILE A 414 21.82 4.08 -3.43
C ILE A 414 21.40 4.10 -1.96
N SER A 415 20.19 4.58 -1.64
CA SER A 415 19.67 4.60 -0.27
C SER A 415 19.57 3.19 0.31
N CYS A 416 18.90 2.27 -0.39
CA CYS A 416 18.76 0.87 0.05
C CYS A 416 20.12 0.19 0.26
N VAL A 417 21.06 0.37 -0.67
CA VAL A 417 22.41 -0.20 -0.52
C VAL A 417 23.13 0.39 0.69
N SER A 418 23.08 1.71 0.86
CA SER A 418 23.74 2.36 1.99
C SER A 418 23.18 1.89 3.33
N GLU A 419 21.86 1.72 3.44
CA GLU A 419 21.18 1.24 4.65
C GLU A 419 21.51 -0.21 4.97
N PHE A 420 21.47 -1.12 3.99
CA PHE A 420 21.79 -2.51 4.26
C PHE A 420 23.28 -2.69 4.54
N MET A 421 24.17 -1.94 3.89
CA MET A 421 25.61 -1.98 4.17
C MET A 421 25.92 -1.48 5.59
N LYS A 422 25.22 -0.43 6.05
CA LYS A 422 25.33 0.05 7.44
C LYS A 422 24.89 -1.03 8.44
N SER A 423 23.72 -1.64 8.19
CA SER A 423 23.18 -2.69 9.06
C SER A 423 24.10 -3.92 9.09
N LEU A 424 24.63 -4.32 7.93
CA LEU A 424 25.60 -5.40 7.82
C LEU A 424 26.91 -5.05 8.54
N ALA A 425 27.43 -3.84 8.39
CA ALA A 425 28.64 -3.41 9.10
C ALA A 425 28.49 -3.50 10.62
N ASN A 426 27.33 -3.06 11.15
CA ASN A 426 27.01 -3.19 12.57
C ASN A 426 26.94 -4.66 13.01
N ALA A 427 26.26 -5.51 12.23
CA ALA A 427 26.16 -6.94 12.52
C ALA A 427 27.54 -7.62 12.54
N VAL A 428 28.36 -7.41 11.51
CA VAL A 428 29.71 -7.99 11.40
C VAL A 428 30.64 -7.47 12.50
N THR A 429 30.49 -6.20 12.90
CA THR A 429 31.27 -5.64 14.02
C THR A 429 30.92 -6.33 15.34
N LEU A 430 29.63 -6.52 15.62
CA LEU A 430 29.17 -7.21 16.82
C LEU A 430 29.56 -8.68 16.79
N GLU A 431 29.43 -9.34 15.64
CA GLU A 431 29.87 -10.72 15.41
C GLU A 431 31.36 -10.89 15.73
N ALA A 432 32.22 -9.99 15.25
CA ALA A 432 33.65 -10.03 15.56
C ALA A 432 33.91 -9.94 17.07
N GLN A 433 33.23 -9.03 17.76
CA GLN A 433 33.34 -8.89 19.22
C GLN A 433 32.88 -10.15 19.95
N MET A 434 31.74 -10.73 19.51
CA MET A 434 31.22 -11.98 20.04
C MET A 434 32.23 -13.12 19.83
N ASN A 435 32.80 -13.25 18.63
CA ASN A 435 33.85 -14.23 18.32
C ASN A 435 35.03 -14.10 19.28
N TYR A 436 35.61 -12.90 19.44
CA TYR A 436 36.80 -12.72 20.28
C TYR A 436 36.56 -13.04 21.75
N ARG A 437 35.39 -12.68 22.29
CA ARG A 437 35.04 -12.92 23.70
C ARG A 437 34.65 -14.39 23.93
N TYR A 438 33.77 -14.95 23.09
CA TYR A 438 33.30 -16.32 23.25
C TYR A 438 34.41 -17.36 23.07
N THR A 439 35.37 -17.09 22.19
CA THR A 439 36.53 -17.96 21.96
C THR A 439 37.70 -17.71 22.92
N LYS A 440 37.55 -16.80 23.89
CA LYS A 440 38.57 -16.45 24.88
C LYS A 440 39.87 -15.90 24.26
N ILE A 441 39.82 -15.38 23.03
CA ILE A 441 40.91 -14.56 22.45
C ILE A 441 41.04 -13.27 23.27
N ILE A 442 39.91 -12.68 23.65
CA ILE A 442 39.80 -11.64 24.66
C ILE A 442 39.12 -12.25 25.87
N ASN A 443 39.77 -12.18 27.03
CA ASN A 443 39.20 -12.70 28.26
C ASN A 443 38.23 -11.67 28.85
N ASP A 444 36.92 -11.90 28.64
CA ASP A 444 35.84 -11.09 29.20
C ASP A 444 34.95 -11.98 30.09
N PRO A 445 35.04 -11.84 31.43
CA PRO A 445 34.28 -12.70 32.34
C PRO A 445 32.76 -12.47 32.27
N SER A 446 32.31 -11.38 31.63
CA SER A 446 30.88 -11.09 31.44
C SER A 446 30.29 -11.75 30.19
N PHE A 447 31.12 -12.29 29.30
CA PHE A 447 30.70 -12.87 28.02
C PHE A 447 31.30 -14.27 27.83
N VAL A 448 30.80 -15.23 28.63
CA VAL A 448 31.25 -16.64 28.62
C VAL A 448 30.04 -17.59 28.58
N ALA A 449 30.27 -18.83 28.12
CA ALA A 449 29.22 -19.84 28.08
C ALA A 449 28.80 -20.31 29.50
N PRO A 450 27.51 -20.60 29.74
CA PRO A 450 26.40 -20.41 28.81
C PRO A 450 25.98 -18.93 28.74
N ILE A 451 25.81 -18.42 27.51
CA ILE A 451 25.26 -17.08 27.26
C ILE A 451 23.74 -17.10 27.50
N ARG A 452 23.20 -16.01 28.06
CA ARG A 452 21.76 -15.83 28.28
C ARG A 452 21.07 -15.36 27.00
N SER A 453 19.82 -15.78 26.76
CA SER A 453 19.00 -15.32 25.63
C SER A 453 18.72 -13.81 25.65
N SER A 454 18.87 -13.16 26.81
CA SER A 454 18.69 -11.71 26.98
C SER A 454 19.96 -10.89 26.77
N GLU A 455 21.06 -11.49 26.32
CA GLU A 455 22.33 -10.78 26.15
C GLU A 455 22.25 -9.74 25.01
N SER A 456 22.73 -8.52 25.26
CA SER A 456 22.49 -7.39 24.35
C SER A 456 23.22 -7.54 23.02
N ASN A 457 24.47 -8.03 23.05
CA ASN A 457 25.27 -8.21 21.83
C ASN A 457 24.66 -9.26 20.90
N ILE A 458 24.13 -10.37 21.45
CA ILE A 458 23.46 -11.40 20.62
C ILE A 458 22.17 -10.85 19.99
N HIS A 459 21.39 -10.08 20.76
CA HIS A 459 20.15 -9.47 20.29
C HIS A 459 20.42 -8.44 19.18
N ASN A 460 21.37 -7.53 19.42
CA ASN A 460 21.72 -6.49 18.47
C ASN A 460 22.34 -7.07 17.19
N CYS A 461 23.21 -8.08 17.30
CA CYS A 461 23.76 -8.74 16.11
C CYS A 461 22.64 -9.36 15.26
N TYR A 462 21.73 -10.09 15.89
CA TYR A 462 20.59 -10.73 15.24
C TYR A 462 19.67 -9.72 14.53
N ILE A 463 19.29 -8.63 15.21
CA ILE A 463 18.45 -7.58 14.63
C ILE A 463 19.15 -6.88 13.46
N ASN A 464 20.42 -6.50 13.61
CA ASN A 464 21.15 -5.82 12.53
C ASN A 464 21.27 -6.72 11.28
N SER A 465 21.44 -8.04 11.46
CA SER A 465 21.40 -9.00 10.35
C SER A 465 20.04 -9.01 9.65
N TYR A 466 18.92 -9.06 10.38
CA TYR A 466 17.59 -8.99 9.78
C TYR A 466 17.27 -7.64 9.14
N GLN A 467 17.76 -6.53 9.69
CA GLN A 467 17.64 -5.21 9.07
C GLN A 467 18.35 -5.17 7.71
N ALA A 468 19.56 -5.74 7.62
CA ALA A 468 20.26 -5.89 6.35
C ALA A 468 19.46 -6.78 5.37
N LEU A 469 18.99 -7.95 5.82
CA LEU A 469 18.18 -8.87 5.01
C LEU A 469 16.90 -8.23 4.46
N ASN A 470 16.20 -7.44 5.28
CA ASN A 470 14.98 -6.75 4.86
C ASN A 470 15.26 -5.69 3.79
N MET A 471 16.35 -4.92 3.90
CA MET A 471 16.71 -3.93 2.88
C MET A 471 17.25 -4.57 1.59
N ILE A 472 17.95 -5.69 1.70
CA ILE A 472 18.30 -6.53 0.55
C ILE A 472 17.04 -7.02 -0.15
N ALA A 473 16.06 -7.56 0.59
CA ALA A 473 14.80 -8.04 0.04
C ALA A 473 13.99 -6.91 -0.62
N ARG A 474 13.98 -5.70 -0.03
CA ARG A 474 13.33 -4.53 -0.63
C ARG A 474 13.92 -4.17 -1.99
N LEU A 475 15.25 -4.07 -2.08
CA LEU A 475 15.92 -3.78 -3.35
C LEU A 475 15.78 -4.93 -4.35
N TYR A 476 15.80 -6.18 -3.87
CA TYR A 476 15.57 -7.36 -4.70
C TYR A 476 14.17 -7.33 -5.33
N ARG A 477 13.13 -7.06 -4.54
CA ARG A 477 11.75 -6.98 -5.02
C ARG A 477 11.59 -5.85 -6.04
N ALA A 478 12.20 -4.70 -5.78
CA ALA A 478 12.19 -3.57 -6.72
C ALA A 478 12.87 -3.95 -8.03
N ASP A 479 14.08 -4.46 -7.96
CA ASP A 479 14.84 -4.88 -9.15
C ASP A 479 14.09 -5.96 -9.94
N ALA A 480 13.51 -6.96 -9.26
CA ALA A 480 12.73 -8.02 -9.87
C ALA A 480 11.51 -7.50 -10.64
N MET A 481 10.88 -6.40 -10.22
CA MET A 481 9.77 -5.77 -10.95
C MET A 481 10.23 -5.04 -12.22
N TYR A 482 11.50 -4.64 -12.30
CA TYR A 482 12.02 -3.83 -13.40
C TYR A 482 12.99 -4.58 -14.31
N ARG A 483 14.25 -4.78 -13.95
CA ARG A 483 15.21 -5.44 -14.86
C ARG A 483 15.69 -6.81 -14.37
N ALA A 484 15.51 -7.11 -13.09
CA ALA A 484 15.96 -8.34 -12.43
C ALA A 484 17.48 -8.61 -12.60
N VAL A 485 18.30 -7.56 -12.55
CA VAL A 485 19.74 -7.58 -12.88
C VAL A 485 20.66 -7.54 -11.66
N TYR A 486 20.15 -7.12 -10.50
CA TYR A 486 20.92 -7.03 -9.26
C TYR A 486 20.89 -8.31 -8.43
N SER A 487 20.00 -9.26 -8.76
CA SER A 487 19.84 -10.51 -8.00
C SER A 487 21.14 -11.28 -7.70
N PRO A 488 22.13 -11.42 -8.61
CA PRO A 488 23.37 -12.14 -8.28
C PRO A 488 24.20 -11.45 -7.19
N TYR A 489 24.21 -10.12 -7.18
CA TYR A 489 24.95 -9.32 -6.19
C TYR A 489 24.25 -9.33 -4.83
N LEU A 490 22.92 -9.15 -4.85
CA LEU A 490 22.10 -9.15 -3.64
C LEU A 490 22.13 -10.51 -2.93
N ASN A 491 22.12 -11.61 -3.69
CA ASN A 491 22.25 -12.96 -3.13
C ASN A 491 23.57 -13.15 -2.38
N VAL A 492 24.70 -12.66 -2.89
CA VAL A 492 25.99 -12.77 -2.19
C VAL A 492 25.93 -12.13 -0.79
N TYR A 493 25.31 -10.96 -0.66
CA TYR A 493 25.17 -10.28 0.63
C TYR A 493 24.14 -10.94 1.55
N ARG A 494 23.01 -11.39 0.98
CA ARG A 494 21.98 -12.16 1.67
C ARG A 494 22.58 -13.44 2.27
N ASP A 495 23.31 -14.19 1.45
CA ASP A 495 23.93 -15.46 1.82
C ASP A 495 25.04 -15.28 2.85
N MET A 496 25.75 -14.15 2.81
CA MET A 496 26.74 -13.78 3.81
C MET A 496 26.09 -13.58 5.19
N CYS A 497 24.95 -12.88 5.24
CA CYS A 497 24.19 -12.70 6.49
C CYS A 497 23.76 -14.06 7.05
N TYR A 498 23.17 -14.92 6.20
CA TYR A 498 22.71 -16.23 6.65
C TYR A 498 23.85 -17.16 7.05
N TYR A 499 24.97 -17.17 6.34
CA TYR A 499 26.15 -17.96 6.71
C TYR A 499 26.65 -17.56 8.11
N GLN A 500 26.76 -16.25 8.38
CA GLN A 500 27.15 -15.75 9.70
C GLN A 500 26.15 -16.15 10.78
N MET A 501 24.86 -15.96 10.53
CA MET A 501 23.82 -16.35 11.47
C MET A 501 23.81 -17.86 11.74
N LEU A 502 24.04 -18.67 10.72
CA LEU A 502 24.06 -20.13 10.83
C LEU A 502 25.21 -20.62 11.73
N ILE A 503 26.38 -19.99 11.66
CA ILE A 503 27.52 -20.29 12.55
C ILE A 503 27.11 -20.14 14.02
N TRP A 504 26.31 -19.12 14.34
CA TRP A 504 26.00 -18.77 15.73
C TRP A 504 24.70 -19.39 16.23
N TRP A 505 23.63 -19.40 15.44
CA TRP A 505 22.28 -19.82 15.88
C TRP A 505 21.76 -21.09 15.20
N GLY A 506 22.43 -21.59 14.16
CA GLY A 506 21.97 -22.75 13.38
C GLY A 506 20.78 -22.37 12.51
N GLY A 507 19.68 -23.12 12.59
CA GLY A 507 18.45 -22.80 11.86
C GLY A 507 17.89 -21.42 12.26
N VAL A 508 17.51 -20.59 11.30
CA VAL A 508 16.94 -19.25 11.54
C VAL A 508 15.78 -18.99 10.57
N VAL A 509 15.03 -17.91 10.78
CA VAL A 509 13.97 -17.51 9.85
C VAL A 509 14.61 -17.01 8.55
N VAL A 510 14.14 -17.54 7.42
CA VAL A 510 14.53 -17.07 6.09
C VAL A 510 13.51 -16.07 5.58
N VAL A 511 13.94 -14.82 5.37
CA VAL A 511 13.17 -13.77 4.70
C VAL A 511 13.05 -14.12 3.21
N PRO A 512 11.86 -14.27 2.61
CA PRO A 512 11.72 -14.48 1.17
C PRO A 512 12.29 -13.33 0.35
N ASN A 513 12.74 -13.58 -0.89
CA ASN A 513 13.21 -12.51 -1.79
C ASN A 513 12.10 -11.50 -2.15
N ALA A 514 10.84 -11.95 -2.17
CA ALA A 514 9.67 -11.10 -2.32
C ALA A 514 9.34 -10.30 -1.04
N GLY A 515 10.06 -10.49 0.07
CA GLY A 515 9.63 -10.08 1.39
C GLY A 515 8.45 -10.91 1.90
N PHE A 516 8.02 -10.66 3.13
CA PHE A 516 6.78 -11.24 3.65
C PHE A 516 5.58 -10.48 3.09
N GLU A 517 4.58 -11.18 2.58
CA GLU A 517 3.36 -10.58 2.00
C GLU A 517 2.36 -10.10 3.07
N SER A 518 2.51 -10.55 4.33
CA SER A 518 1.63 -10.22 5.45
C SER A 518 2.40 -10.27 6.79
N TYR A 519 1.73 -9.89 7.89
CA TYR A 519 2.16 -10.19 9.27
C TYR A 519 2.04 -11.70 9.58
N ALA A 520 2.73 -12.54 8.81
CA ALA A 520 2.88 -13.95 9.16
C ALA A 520 3.91 -14.07 10.29
N ASP A 521 3.70 -15.04 11.19
CA ASP A 521 4.66 -15.44 12.22
C ASP A 521 5.56 -16.56 11.65
N PRO A 522 6.72 -16.26 11.03
CA PRO A 522 7.50 -17.27 10.34
C PRO A 522 8.17 -18.24 11.33
N SER A 523 8.22 -19.52 10.95
CA SER A 523 9.00 -20.53 11.68
C SER A 523 10.46 -20.54 11.23
N ARG A 524 11.35 -21.07 12.07
CA ARG A 524 12.76 -21.28 11.73
C ARG A 524 12.91 -22.29 10.60
N THR A 525 13.76 -21.99 9.63
CA THR A 525 14.20 -22.92 8.60
C THR A 525 15.34 -23.77 9.14
N SER A 526 15.38 -25.05 8.77
CA SER A 526 16.44 -25.96 9.20
C SER A 526 17.81 -25.53 8.67
N GLU A 527 18.87 -25.82 9.43
CA GLU A 527 20.26 -25.57 9.02
C GLU A 527 20.58 -26.18 7.66
N SER A 528 20.15 -27.43 7.42
CA SER A 528 20.37 -28.13 6.15
C SER A 528 19.69 -27.45 4.95
N SER A 529 18.47 -26.94 5.14
CA SER A 529 17.73 -26.24 4.08
C SER A 529 18.35 -24.87 3.77
N ILE A 530 18.86 -24.17 4.80
CA ILE A 530 19.60 -22.93 4.59
C ILE A 530 20.89 -23.22 3.81
N LEU A 531 21.70 -24.20 4.22
CA LEU A 531 22.94 -24.55 3.50
C LEU A 531 22.70 -24.90 2.03
N GLN A 532 21.61 -25.62 1.73
CA GLN A 532 21.22 -25.91 0.35
C GLN A 532 20.89 -24.63 -0.43
N MET A 533 20.10 -23.72 0.15
CA MET A 533 19.80 -22.41 -0.45
C MET A 533 21.09 -21.62 -0.76
N LEU A 534 22.01 -21.51 0.21
CA LEU A 534 23.27 -20.79 0.01
C LEU A 534 24.10 -21.40 -1.11
N GLU A 535 24.15 -22.74 -1.21
CA GLU A 535 24.86 -23.45 -2.26
C GLU A 535 24.28 -23.15 -3.65
N GLU A 536 22.96 -23.25 -3.79
CA GLU A 536 22.24 -22.98 -5.06
C GLU A 536 22.38 -21.51 -5.48
N GLU A 537 22.17 -20.57 -4.56
CA GLU A 537 22.23 -19.13 -4.82
C GLU A 537 23.65 -18.66 -5.18
N LEU A 538 24.68 -19.11 -4.45
CA LEU A 538 26.07 -18.72 -4.72
C LEU A 538 26.65 -19.36 -5.99
N VAL A 539 26.27 -20.60 -6.32
CA VAL A 539 26.65 -21.22 -7.61
C VAL A 539 26.10 -20.40 -8.76
N GLU A 540 24.85 -19.95 -8.65
CA GLU A 540 24.22 -19.11 -9.67
C GLU A 540 24.83 -17.70 -9.71
N ALA A 541 25.17 -17.12 -8.56
CA ALA A 541 25.89 -15.84 -8.51
C ALA A 541 27.25 -15.93 -9.22
N ILE A 542 28.03 -17.00 -8.99
CA ILE A 542 29.34 -17.20 -9.63
C ILE A 542 29.23 -17.28 -11.17
N ARG A 543 28.11 -17.79 -11.72
CA ARG A 543 27.89 -17.83 -13.17
C ARG A 543 27.68 -16.43 -13.77
N ASN A 544 27.02 -15.54 -13.04
CA ASN A 544 26.56 -14.24 -13.56
C ASN A 544 27.44 -13.05 -13.17
N LEU A 545 28.23 -13.14 -12.09
CA LEU A 545 29.10 -12.05 -11.64
C LEU A 545 30.32 -11.84 -12.55
N ASP A 546 30.89 -10.64 -12.51
CA ASP A 546 32.09 -10.28 -13.28
C ASP A 546 33.35 -10.94 -12.72
N GLU A 547 34.19 -11.44 -13.64
CA GLU A 547 35.55 -11.89 -13.32
C GLU A 547 36.50 -10.68 -13.22
N LYS A 548 36.44 -9.96 -12.10
CA LYS A 548 37.26 -8.75 -11.83
C LYS A 548 37.86 -8.77 -10.42
N LYS A 549 38.84 -7.90 -10.17
CA LYS A 549 39.30 -7.65 -8.78
C LYS A 549 38.19 -6.95 -8.01
N CYS A 550 37.91 -7.41 -6.79
CA CYS A 550 36.95 -6.73 -5.92
C CYS A 550 37.49 -5.36 -5.48
N VAL A 551 36.61 -4.35 -5.39
CA VAL A 551 36.91 -3.11 -4.68
C VAL A 551 36.85 -3.43 -3.18
N ALA A 552 38.01 -3.48 -2.53
CA ALA A 552 38.10 -3.97 -1.16
C ALA A 552 37.34 -3.09 -0.16
N PHE A 553 37.45 -1.77 -0.33
CA PHE A 553 36.73 -0.78 0.45
C PHE A 553 35.98 0.16 -0.48
N ALA A 554 34.66 0.02 -0.53
CA ALA A 554 33.81 0.84 -1.38
C ALA A 554 33.46 2.16 -0.71
N THR A 555 33.73 3.28 -1.39
CA THR A 555 33.39 4.64 -0.92
C THR A 555 32.04 5.12 -1.45
N ASN A 556 31.38 4.33 -2.30
CA ASN A 556 30.06 4.61 -2.84
C ASN A 556 29.25 3.31 -3.00
N ALA A 557 27.93 3.45 -3.08
CA ALA A 557 27.00 2.32 -3.11
C ALA A 557 27.16 1.40 -4.35
N ASN A 558 27.58 1.93 -5.50
CA ASN A 558 27.76 1.09 -6.71
C ASN A 558 28.94 0.14 -6.53
N ASP A 559 30.09 0.68 -6.10
CA ASP A 559 31.27 -0.15 -5.84
C ASP A 559 31.03 -1.13 -4.69
N ALA A 560 30.17 -0.76 -3.73
CA ALA A 560 29.78 -1.63 -2.63
C ALA A 560 28.90 -2.78 -3.12
N LEU A 561 27.84 -2.51 -3.90
CA LEU A 561 26.94 -3.56 -4.36
C LEU A 561 27.62 -4.50 -5.37
N PHE A 562 28.37 -3.96 -6.33
CA PHE A 562 28.86 -4.71 -7.49
C PHE A 562 30.15 -5.50 -7.24
N VAL A 563 30.10 -6.38 -6.24
CA VAL A 563 31.18 -7.29 -5.83
C VAL A 563 31.66 -8.18 -6.97
N SER A 564 32.90 -8.67 -6.84
CA SER A 564 33.46 -9.60 -7.81
C SER A 564 32.99 -11.04 -7.60
N LYS A 565 33.16 -11.84 -8.64
CA LYS A 565 32.98 -13.30 -8.60
C LYS A 565 33.80 -13.99 -7.49
N ASP A 566 34.94 -13.44 -7.10
CA ASP A 566 35.79 -14.03 -6.07
C ASP A 566 35.15 -13.94 -4.68
N VAL A 567 34.37 -12.89 -4.38
CA VAL A 567 33.62 -12.78 -3.12
C VAL A 567 32.64 -13.96 -3.00
N ALA A 568 31.89 -14.25 -4.07
CA ALA A 568 30.98 -15.39 -4.10
C ALA A 568 31.72 -16.74 -4.00
N ARG A 569 32.89 -16.90 -4.64
CA ARG A 569 33.72 -18.11 -4.52
C ARG A 569 34.20 -18.36 -3.10
N ILE A 570 34.68 -17.32 -2.42
CA ILE A 570 35.18 -17.43 -1.05
C ILE A 570 34.02 -17.80 -0.11
N LEU A 571 32.88 -17.14 -0.25
CA LEU A 571 31.70 -17.45 0.57
C LEU A 571 31.19 -18.87 0.35
N LEU A 572 31.09 -19.32 -0.91
CA LEU A 572 30.69 -20.70 -1.22
C LEU A 572 31.72 -21.72 -0.72
N ALA A 573 33.02 -21.40 -0.77
CA ALA A 573 34.03 -22.26 -0.17
C ALA A 573 33.86 -22.38 1.35
N LYS A 574 33.54 -21.29 2.06
CA LYS A 574 33.23 -21.30 3.49
C LYS A 574 32.00 -22.18 3.79
N VAL A 575 30.94 -22.07 2.98
CA VAL A 575 29.75 -22.95 3.06
C VAL A 575 30.12 -24.43 2.85
N TYR A 576 30.96 -24.74 1.87
CA TYR A 576 31.45 -26.11 1.64
C TYR A 576 32.33 -26.63 2.76
N MET A 577 33.22 -25.81 3.32
CA MET A 577 34.05 -26.19 4.47
C MET A 577 33.21 -26.47 5.70
N TYR A 578 32.15 -25.68 5.94
CA TYR A 578 31.19 -25.93 7.01
C TYR A 578 30.50 -27.29 6.85
N GLN A 579 30.15 -27.66 5.60
CA GLN A 579 29.62 -28.97 5.23
C GLN A 579 30.69 -30.08 5.13
N GLN A 580 31.97 -29.80 5.43
CA GLN A 580 33.11 -30.71 5.25
C GLN A 580 33.31 -31.21 3.80
N LYS A 581 32.82 -30.46 2.81
CA LYS A 581 33.03 -30.69 1.37
C LYS A 581 34.39 -30.11 0.91
N TRP A 582 35.48 -30.61 1.48
CA TRP A 582 36.84 -30.02 1.34
C TRP A 582 37.33 -29.89 -0.10
N ALA A 583 37.09 -30.89 -0.96
CA ALA A 583 37.50 -30.85 -2.36
C ALA A 583 36.78 -29.76 -3.15
N ALA A 584 35.48 -29.57 -2.90
CA ALA A 584 34.69 -28.53 -3.56
C ALA A 584 35.14 -27.12 -3.12
N ALA A 585 35.42 -26.94 -1.83
CA ALA A 585 35.97 -25.70 -1.28
C ALA A 585 37.36 -25.39 -1.86
N SER A 586 38.27 -26.37 -1.86
CA SER A 586 39.62 -26.27 -2.43
C SER A 586 39.60 -25.78 -3.88
N ASN A 587 38.74 -26.36 -4.73
CA ASN A 587 38.60 -25.96 -6.13
C ASN A 587 38.17 -24.50 -6.32
N LEU A 588 37.38 -23.94 -5.40
CA LEU A 588 36.96 -22.53 -5.45
C LEU A 588 38.07 -21.61 -4.96
N LEU A 589 38.70 -21.94 -3.83
CA LEU A 589 39.77 -21.15 -3.23
C LEU A 589 41.01 -21.11 -4.12
N GLN A 590 41.33 -22.21 -4.80
CA GLN A 590 42.41 -22.28 -5.79
C GLN A 590 42.24 -21.19 -6.87
N LYS A 591 41.03 -21.02 -7.41
CA LYS A 591 40.74 -20.00 -8.44
C LYS A 591 40.96 -18.57 -7.94
N VAL A 592 40.89 -18.34 -6.63
CA VAL A 592 41.13 -17.02 -6.02
C VAL A 592 42.64 -16.79 -5.82
N VAL A 593 43.34 -17.77 -5.26
CA VAL A 593 44.78 -17.62 -4.94
C VAL A 593 45.68 -17.68 -6.17
N ASP A 594 45.33 -18.44 -7.22
CA ASP A 594 46.17 -18.61 -8.40
C ASP A 594 46.30 -17.32 -9.23
N LYS A 595 45.32 -16.42 -9.16
CA LYS A 595 45.33 -15.14 -9.88
C LYS A 595 46.42 -14.18 -9.41
N SER A 596 46.90 -14.31 -8.17
CA SER A 596 47.87 -13.39 -7.54
C SER A 596 47.47 -11.90 -7.56
N ILE A 597 46.16 -11.58 -7.66
CA ILE A 597 45.65 -10.19 -7.71
C ILE A 597 45.34 -9.58 -6.33
N TYR A 598 45.24 -10.42 -5.30
CA TYR A 598 45.05 -10.04 -3.91
C TYR A 598 46.38 -10.23 -3.17
N PRO A 599 47.11 -9.14 -2.88
CA PRO A 599 48.37 -9.23 -2.14
C PRO A 599 48.09 -9.60 -0.68
N ILE A 600 49.12 -10.14 -0.03
CA ILE A 600 49.13 -10.37 1.42
C ILE A 600 50.04 -9.31 2.07
N GLU A 601 49.66 -8.84 3.24
CA GLU A 601 50.47 -8.00 4.11
C GLU A 601 50.28 -8.45 5.57
N LYS A 602 51.05 -7.85 6.47
CA LYS A 602 51.00 -8.18 7.89
C LYS A 602 49.61 -7.88 8.43
N VAL A 603 48.99 -8.84 9.12
CA VAL A 603 47.70 -8.67 9.79
C VAL A 603 47.84 -7.53 10.79
N PRO A 604 47.12 -6.42 10.61
CA PRO A 604 47.24 -5.28 11.49
C PRO A 604 46.49 -5.55 12.80
N THR A 605 46.84 -4.79 13.84
CA THR A 605 46.04 -4.75 15.07
C THR A 605 44.69 -4.03 14.85
N LYS A 606 44.63 -3.19 13.82
CA LYS A 606 43.45 -2.42 13.40
C LYS A 606 43.48 -2.25 11.88
N TYR A 607 42.41 -2.65 11.21
CA TYR A 607 42.28 -2.48 9.76
C TYR A 607 41.88 -1.05 9.40
N THR A 608 42.42 -0.56 8.30
CA THR A 608 42.15 0.72 7.64
C THR A 608 41.83 0.46 6.16
N SER A 609 41.25 1.44 5.47
CA SER A 609 40.91 1.34 4.04
C SER A 609 42.13 1.13 3.12
N GLU A 610 43.35 1.45 3.59
CA GLU A 610 44.60 1.29 2.83
C GLU A 610 45.23 -0.12 2.95
N ASN A 611 44.70 -0.97 3.83
CA ASN A 611 45.24 -2.30 4.03
C ASN A 611 45.05 -3.18 2.79
N LYS A 612 46.17 -3.66 2.22
CA LYS A 612 46.17 -4.47 1.00
C LYS A 612 45.74 -5.92 1.21
N ASP A 613 45.68 -6.38 2.46
CA ASP A 613 45.16 -7.70 2.84
C ASP A 613 43.64 -7.78 2.65
N LEU A 614 42.94 -6.65 2.50
CA LEU A 614 41.48 -6.61 2.35
C LEU A 614 41.04 -7.08 0.95
N ILE A 615 40.07 -8.00 0.93
CA ILE A 615 39.32 -8.40 -0.28
C ILE A 615 37.94 -7.74 -0.28
N LEU A 616 37.30 -7.67 0.90
CA LEU A 616 36.04 -6.98 1.13
C LEU A 616 35.99 -6.47 2.57
N ALA A 617 35.63 -5.20 2.75
CA ALA A 617 35.48 -4.53 4.04
C ALA A 617 34.32 -3.54 4.00
N LEU A 618 33.76 -3.24 5.18
CA LEU A 618 32.72 -2.23 5.36
C LEU A 618 33.18 -1.11 6.29
N MET A 619 32.62 0.08 6.11
CA MET A 619 32.82 1.20 7.01
C MET A 619 32.07 0.97 8.33
N VAL A 620 32.72 1.20 9.47
CA VAL A 620 32.05 1.15 10.79
C VAL A 620 31.01 2.27 10.88
N GLY A 621 29.78 1.93 11.29
CA GLY A 621 28.70 2.89 11.42
C GLY A 621 28.99 3.97 12.47
N ASN A 622 29.08 5.22 12.02
CA ASN A 622 29.15 6.41 12.87
C ASN A 622 27.81 6.61 13.63
N GLU A 623 27.67 6.07 14.84
CA GLU A 623 26.78 6.66 15.86
C GLU A 623 27.45 7.78 16.65
N SER A 624 28.32 8.54 15.99
CA SER A 624 28.72 9.86 16.46
C SER A 624 28.89 10.75 15.23
N ARG A 625 28.26 11.93 15.25
CA ARG A 625 28.41 13.01 14.26
C ARG A 625 29.84 13.60 14.20
N ALA A 626 30.85 12.87 14.66
CA ALA A 626 32.24 13.23 14.64
C ALA A 626 33.01 12.16 13.86
N SER A 627 33.99 12.60 13.08
CA SER A 627 34.98 11.78 12.37
C SER A 627 34.58 11.30 10.97
N ARG A 628 34.43 12.28 10.07
CA ARG A 628 35.20 12.26 8.81
C ARG A 628 36.61 12.73 9.18
N VAL A 629 37.58 11.82 9.30
CA VAL A 629 38.97 12.10 9.72
C VAL A 629 39.07 12.76 11.11
N TYR A 630 39.67 12.10 12.10
CA TYR A 630 40.05 12.82 13.32
C TYR A 630 41.00 13.96 12.94
N VAL A 631 40.84 15.15 13.53
CA VAL A 631 41.69 16.34 13.28
C VAL A 631 43.17 16.07 13.60
N ASP A 632 43.50 14.92 14.19
CA ASP A 632 44.86 14.43 14.46
C ASP A 632 45.48 13.52 13.37
N GLY A 633 44.73 13.15 12.32
CA GLY A 633 45.24 12.30 11.24
C GLY A 633 45.27 10.79 11.51
N SER A 634 44.56 10.28 12.52
CA SER A 634 44.40 8.84 12.71
C SER A 634 43.44 8.19 11.68
N PRO A 635 43.72 6.97 11.18
CA PRO A 635 43.03 6.37 10.03
C PRO A 635 41.63 5.83 10.35
N GLU A 636 40.79 5.73 9.30
CA GLU A 636 39.40 5.24 9.31
C GLU A 636 39.29 3.79 9.85
N ASP A 637 38.28 3.53 10.67
CA ASP A 637 37.96 2.20 11.20
C ASP A 637 37.12 1.44 10.18
N VAL A 638 37.69 0.41 9.57
CA VAL A 638 36.97 -0.51 8.67
C VAL A 638 36.87 -1.91 9.28
N VAL A 639 35.78 -2.59 8.99
CA VAL A 639 35.53 -3.97 9.43
C VAL A 639 35.85 -4.91 8.27
N PRO A 640 36.89 -5.75 8.37
CA PRO A 640 37.20 -6.73 7.34
C PRO A 640 36.10 -7.81 7.31
N ILE A 641 35.63 -8.16 6.12
CA ILE A 641 34.76 -9.32 5.90
C ILE A 641 35.56 -10.48 5.32
N MET A 642 36.41 -10.17 4.34
CA MET A 642 37.27 -11.15 3.67
C MET A 642 38.67 -10.59 3.52
N THR A 643 39.67 -11.40 3.85
CA THR A 643 41.08 -11.02 3.71
C THR A 643 41.88 -12.09 2.98
N THR A 644 42.96 -11.69 2.33
CA THR A 644 43.89 -12.60 1.64
C THR A 644 44.48 -13.61 2.63
N THR A 645 44.84 -13.15 3.84
CA THR A 645 45.34 -14.01 4.91
C THR A 645 44.33 -15.12 5.26
N ASP A 646 43.05 -14.77 5.45
CA ASP A 646 42.01 -15.77 5.74
C ASP A 646 41.86 -16.77 4.59
N VAL A 647 41.76 -16.29 3.35
CA VAL A 647 41.61 -17.14 2.15
C VAL A 647 42.76 -18.15 2.02
N LYS A 648 44.00 -17.72 2.25
CA LYS A 648 45.16 -18.62 2.19
C LYS A 648 45.11 -19.69 3.28
N LEU A 649 44.69 -19.34 4.49
CA LEU A 649 44.54 -20.30 5.59
C LEU A 649 43.35 -21.26 5.36
N LEU A 650 42.24 -20.78 4.80
CA LEU A 650 41.13 -21.64 4.40
C LEU A 650 41.56 -22.64 3.34
N TYR A 651 42.38 -22.21 2.38
CA TYR A 651 42.90 -23.11 1.34
C TYR A 651 43.88 -24.13 1.94
N ALA A 652 44.82 -23.69 2.79
CA ALA A 652 45.73 -24.58 3.48
C ALA A 652 45.00 -25.63 4.33
N GLU A 653 43.92 -25.24 5.02
CA GLU A 653 43.07 -26.14 5.77
C GLU A 653 42.40 -27.19 4.88
N CYS A 654 41.83 -26.79 3.74
CA CYS A 654 41.27 -27.75 2.78
C CYS A 654 42.34 -28.75 2.32
N GLU A 655 43.55 -28.26 1.99
CA GLU A 655 44.63 -29.12 1.53
C GLU A 655 45.13 -30.09 2.61
N ILE A 656 45.12 -29.70 3.90
CA ILE A 656 45.43 -30.63 5.01
C ILE A 656 44.40 -31.75 5.08
N HIS A 657 43.10 -31.43 5.03
CA HIS A 657 42.03 -32.43 5.04
C HIS A 657 42.08 -33.36 3.82
N LEU A 658 42.61 -32.88 2.70
CA LEU A 658 42.82 -33.67 1.48
C LEU A 658 44.17 -34.43 1.46
N GLY A 659 45.02 -34.28 2.48
CA GLY A 659 46.35 -34.93 2.56
C GLY A 659 47.45 -34.25 1.73
N ASN A 660 47.19 -33.06 1.17
CA ASN A 660 48.11 -32.31 0.32
C ASN A 660 49.03 -31.37 1.12
N ASN A 661 49.81 -31.94 2.04
CA ASN A 661 50.64 -31.18 2.99
C ASN A 661 51.63 -30.21 2.32
N ALA A 662 52.15 -30.52 1.13
CA ALA A 662 53.06 -29.62 0.42
C ALA A 662 52.39 -28.30 0.00
N LYS A 663 51.14 -28.36 -0.49
CA LYS A 663 50.36 -27.17 -0.83
C LYS A 663 49.96 -26.40 0.43
N ALA A 664 49.51 -27.11 1.47
CA ALA A 664 49.20 -26.47 2.75
C ALA A 664 50.40 -25.73 3.34
N SER A 665 51.57 -26.38 3.35
CA SER A 665 52.83 -25.79 3.84
C SER A 665 53.18 -24.50 3.13
N LYS A 666 53.01 -24.43 1.80
CA LYS A 666 53.28 -23.21 1.03
C LYS A 666 52.50 -22.01 1.60
N TYR A 667 51.19 -22.15 1.75
CA TYR A 667 50.33 -21.04 2.18
C TYR A 667 50.48 -20.72 3.68
N ILE A 668 50.73 -21.72 4.53
CA ILE A 668 51.08 -21.49 5.95
C ILE A 668 52.37 -20.68 6.04
N SER A 669 53.43 -21.09 5.31
CA SER A 669 54.71 -20.38 5.31
C SER A 669 54.60 -18.96 4.77
N GLU A 670 53.76 -18.71 3.76
CA GLU A 670 53.49 -17.35 3.28
C GLU A 670 52.88 -16.46 4.38
N VAL A 671 51.91 -16.98 5.14
CA VAL A 671 51.27 -16.24 6.25
C VAL A 671 52.25 -16.03 7.41
N ASP A 672 53.01 -17.07 7.78
CA ASP A 672 54.04 -17.02 8.82
C ASP A 672 55.08 -15.93 8.51
N ASN A 673 55.66 -15.97 7.32
CA ASN A 673 56.71 -15.04 6.89
C ASN A 673 56.26 -13.58 6.96
N VAL A 674 55.05 -13.28 6.49
CA VAL A 674 54.52 -11.92 6.46
C VAL A 674 54.18 -11.40 7.86
N ASN A 675 53.80 -12.29 8.77
CA ASN A 675 53.44 -11.93 10.14
C ASN A 675 54.60 -12.05 11.15
N GLY A 676 55.77 -12.52 10.71
CA GLY A 676 56.94 -12.73 11.57
C GLY A 676 56.75 -13.89 12.56
N ILE A 677 55.96 -14.89 12.18
CA ILE A 677 55.70 -16.11 12.96
C ILE A 677 56.59 -17.22 12.39
N SER A 678 57.04 -18.14 13.23
CA SER A 678 57.86 -19.28 12.81
C SER A 678 57.46 -20.55 13.56
N GLY A 679 57.64 -21.70 12.92
CA GLY A 679 57.40 -22.99 13.55
C GLY A 679 55.93 -23.45 13.55
N THR A 680 55.06 -22.86 12.72
CA THR A 680 53.68 -23.35 12.56
C THR A 680 53.69 -24.75 11.93
N SER A 681 53.11 -25.72 12.62
CA SER A 681 53.01 -27.09 12.10
C SER A 681 52.01 -27.18 10.94
N VAL A 682 52.26 -28.04 9.95
CA VAL A 682 51.33 -28.30 8.84
C VAL A 682 50.25 -29.27 9.31
N SER A 683 49.35 -28.77 10.15
CA SER A 683 48.25 -29.54 10.76
C SER A 683 47.08 -28.61 11.09
N VAL A 684 45.92 -29.19 11.39
CA VAL A 684 44.75 -28.42 11.87
C VAL A 684 45.10 -27.70 13.17
N GLU A 685 45.87 -28.32 14.08
CA GLU A 685 46.34 -27.72 15.32
C GLU A 685 47.30 -26.54 15.06
N GLY A 686 48.15 -26.64 14.04
CA GLY A 686 49.03 -25.54 13.63
C GLY A 686 48.23 -24.33 13.13
N ILE A 687 47.27 -24.56 12.24
CA ILE A 687 46.35 -23.50 11.78
C ILE A 687 45.55 -22.93 12.95
N ASN A 688 45.10 -23.75 13.91
CA ASN A 688 44.40 -23.30 15.10
C ASN A 688 45.23 -22.25 15.87
N GLN A 689 46.48 -22.56 16.18
CA GLN A 689 47.36 -21.63 16.91
C GLN A 689 47.61 -20.35 16.12
N LEU A 690 47.85 -20.47 14.81
CA LEU A 690 48.09 -19.33 13.94
C LEU A 690 46.87 -18.39 13.84
N ARG A 691 45.66 -18.93 13.67
CA ARG A 691 44.42 -18.14 13.63
C ARG A 691 44.17 -17.44 14.97
N LYS A 692 44.45 -18.11 16.09
CA LYS A 692 44.36 -17.54 17.44
C LYS A 692 45.35 -16.41 17.66
N SER A 693 46.62 -16.59 17.28
CA SER A 693 47.66 -15.57 17.44
C SER A 693 47.39 -14.32 16.60
N LEU A 694 46.85 -14.50 15.40
CA LEU A 694 46.48 -13.41 14.48
C LEU A 694 45.10 -12.81 14.79
N LYS A 695 44.35 -13.38 15.75
CA LYS A 695 43.00 -12.93 16.15
C LYS A 695 42.04 -12.81 14.96
N LEU A 696 41.96 -13.84 14.13
CA LEU A 696 41.08 -13.81 12.96
C LEU A 696 39.59 -13.95 13.34
N GLN A 697 38.72 -13.25 12.61
CA GLN A 697 37.28 -13.13 12.93
C GLN A 697 36.50 -14.45 12.83
N ASP A 698 36.82 -15.35 11.88
CA ASP A 698 36.13 -16.64 11.72
C ASP A 698 36.68 -17.78 12.62
N TYR A 699 37.22 -17.44 13.80
CA TYR A 699 37.92 -18.42 14.64
C TYR A 699 36.95 -19.44 15.27
N PHE A 700 35.79 -19.02 15.76
CA PHE A 700 34.79 -19.94 16.30
C PHE A 700 34.27 -20.92 15.25
N ALA A 701 34.00 -20.43 14.03
CA ALA A 701 33.60 -21.27 12.90
C ALA A 701 34.67 -22.33 12.56
N PHE A 702 35.95 -21.96 12.60
CA PHE A 702 37.07 -22.88 12.43
C PHE A 702 37.10 -23.96 13.51
N LEU A 703 36.97 -23.57 14.79
CA LEU A 703 36.94 -24.51 15.90
C LEU A 703 35.77 -25.49 15.81
N LYS A 704 34.59 -25.01 15.39
CA LYS A 704 33.38 -25.83 15.22
C LYS A 704 33.55 -26.88 14.14
N ARG A 705 33.91 -26.48 12.91
CA ARG A 705 33.99 -27.41 11.76
C ARG A 705 35.08 -28.47 11.91
N ASN A 706 36.12 -28.19 12.71
CA ASN A 706 37.20 -29.11 13.01
C ASN A 706 36.99 -29.90 14.33
N GLY A 707 35.85 -29.75 15.01
CA GLY A 707 35.55 -30.49 16.24
C GLY A 707 36.41 -30.09 17.45
N LEU A 708 37.04 -28.92 17.42
CA LEU A 708 37.95 -28.43 18.46
C LEU A 708 37.24 -27.58 19.54
N ALA A 709 36.08 -26.98 19.21
CA ALA A 709 35.42 -26.01 20.07
C ALA A 709 35.12 -26.50 21.50
N ILE A 710 34.58 -27.72 21.66
CA ILE A 710 34.26 -28.31 22.98
C ILE A 710 35.51 -28.39 23.87
N LYS A 711 36.59 -28.95 23.33
CA LYS A 711 37.84 -29.18 24.07
C LYS A 711 38.57 -27.89 24.36
N GLU A 712 38.73 -27.02 23.36
CA GLU A 712 39.51 -25.78 23.46
C GLU A 712 38.83 -24.73 24.36
N LEU A 713 37.49 -24.67 24.32
CA LEU A 713 36.74 -23.64 25.03
C LEU A 713 36.07 -24.15 26.30
N GLY A 714 36.01 -25.47 26.51
CA GLY A 714 35.33 -26.10 27.65
C GLY A 714 33.81 -25.99 27.54
N LEU A 715 33.27 -26.18 26.33
CA LEU A 715 31.84 -26.03 26.04
C LEU A 715 31.10 -27.36 26.14
N GLU A 716 29.84 -27.30 26.52
CA GLU A 716 28.90 -28.41 26.31
C GLU A 716 28.38 -28.45 24.86
N LYS A 717 27.88 -29.60 24.42
CA LYS A 717 27.43 -29.80 23.02
C LYS A 717 26.38 -28.76 22.59
N TYR A 718 25.45 -28.41 23.48
CA TYR A 718 24.39 -27.45 23.17
C TYR A 718 24.91 -26.01 23.04
N GLN A 719 26.06 -25.70 23.64
CA GLN A 719 26.71 -24.37 23.63
C GLN A 719 27.52 -24.11 22.34
N LEU A 720 27.50 -25.05 21.39
CA LEU A 720 28.01 -24.83 20.03
C LEU A 720 27.08 -23.92 19.20
N LEU A 721 25.86 -23.70 19.69
CA LEU A 721 24.93 -22.71 19.19
C LEU A 721 24.55 -21.77 20.33
N LEU A 722 24.37 -20.49 20.02
CA LEU A 722 23.86 -19.49 20.95
C LEU A 722 22.35 -19.60 21.10
N PRO A 723 21.77 -19.12 22.22
CA PRO A 723 20.34 -18.97 22.31
C PRO A 723 19.82 -17.98 21.26
N ILE A 724 18.65 -18.25 20.71
CA ILE A 724 17.85 -17.26 19.99
C ILE A 724 17.52 -16.12 20.97
N PRO A 725 17.65 -14.84 20.56
CA PRO A 725 17.39 -13.71 21.45
C PRO A 725 15.96 -13.76 22.04
N GLN A 726 15.84 -13.48 23.34
CA GLN A 726 14.57 -13.65 24.06
C GLN A 726 13.43 -12.81 23.47
N ASN A 727 13.72 -11.62 22.96
CA ASN A 727 12.72 -10.76 22.34
C ASN A 727 12.09 -11.41 21.11
N GLU A 728 12.87 -12.14 20.31
CA GLU A 728 12.36 -12.84 19.12
C GLU A 728 11.42 -13.99 19.50
N ILE A 729 11.74 -14.71 20.58
CA ILE A 729 10.87 -15.76 21.15
C ILE A 729 9.56 -15.15 21.68
N ASN A 730 9.64 -13.98 22.32
CA ASN A 730 8.47 -13.32 22.90
C ASN A 730 7.54 -12.71 21.83
N MET A 731 8.10 -12.26 20.70
CA MET A 731 7.35 -11.58 19.64
C MET A 731 6.69 -12.52 18.64
N ASN A 732 7.28 -13.70 18.39
CA ASN A 732 6.81 -14.63 17.37
C ASN A 732 6.46 -15.98 18.02
N PRO A 733 5.17 -16.36 18.13
CA PRO A 733 4.75 -17.61 18.78
C PRO A 733 5.23 -18.88 18.08
N ASN A 734 5.65 -18.80 16.82
CA ASN A 734 6.19 -19.93 16.05
C ASN A 734 7.72 -20.07 16.19
N MET A 735 8.39 -19.14 16.89
CA MET A 735 9.83 -19.25 17.17
C MET A 735 10.09 -20.24 18.30
N THR A 736 11.16 -21.02 18.15
CA THR A 736 11.61 -21.99 19.14
C THR A 736 13.05 -21.74 19.54
N GLN A 737 13.33 -21.90 20.83
CA GLN A 737 14.68 -21.76 21.39
C GLN A 737 15.58 -22.92 20.91
N ASN A 738 16.89 -22.68 20.83
CA ASN A 738 17.87 -23.73 20.63
C ASN A 738 17.88 -24.70 21.83
N PRO A 739 18.06 -26.01 21.61
CA PRO A 739 18.04 -26.98 22.70
C PRO A 739 19.01 -26.63 23.83
N GLY A 740 18.58 -26.72 25.08
CA GLY A 740 19.40 -26.47 26.27
C GLY A 740 19.39 -25.02 26.79
N TYR A 741 18.61 -24.12 26.18
CA TYR A 741 18.44 -22.73 26.60
C TYR A 741 17.02 -22.38 27.03
#